data_AF-A0A811Q1W3-F1
#
_entry.id   AF-A0A811Q1W3-F1
#
_cell.length_a   1.000
_cell.length_b   1.000
_cell.length_c   1.000
_cell.angle_alpha   90.00
_cell.angle_beta   90.00
_cell.angle_gamma   90.00
#
_symmetry.space_group_name_H-M   'P 1'
#
loop_
_entity.id
_entity.type
_entity.pdbx_description
1 polymer ?
#
loop_
_entity_poly.entity_id
_entity_poly.type
_entity_poly.pdbx_seq_one_letter_code
_entity_poly.pdbx_strand_id
1 'polypeptide(L)'
;MADPGGDAPPPASTEYLLKKYLLLLATLVATVTYVAGLNLPGGSWLVDDASAGEVAGDSILRETNYWRYILFYYFNAISFSASLLLGLLVLLLQKEGSRGYLLRMWTVMLVDGLSLMGAYAAGISHDRFTTICASVLVSGAAAYGAIAFATYVVRRNKTTTEKLEKKHEILLVLAIFGATIAYVAGMNPPGGFWRNTVEGHHAAGDPVLQHLHPHRYKAFFFCNTTAFVASLLAIMIVVDHEKLDTTLRNSRLVTLYGFIILALLGLGGSYAAGSCRDGTHTALVVALGIPVVVLMCLQHALQHRMQALVKYSSKLGPFSWIADKTQDLDKTREYIQLLATLVATVAYTAGLDPPGGVWAANGEGHNVGDPILLTTHPGRYKVFFYFNSAAFVASLVIIVMLQSAKLVRGHALEAALILDFFGLIGAYAAGSSRDTSTSIYTLAIAGGVLIYVVIHIAFCTLEPSSKPTAARSSDEDHKRYEAKKNANLKKKREMLLLLAILAATLAYQAGLTPPGGLWEEDDDRLRHRAGFPVLQDKYPRRYMAFFYCNAASFMASMALIILLLNENLYKPGIRCYALYVCMVVGMFALMGAYAAGSSLHLRTSIIFLASVAAGIAIVIGVAINRYRHQGQEQESPFSKNDDEENKTKEDEEDMAYYLMLVGILAASVTYLTGLKPPGGMWRDDGDGHSAGNPVLYDTNKRRYNVFFYSNSTSFMASIMVIALLLSRMMLPQISSLRRVHAAVVMDVLALLVAYAAGSSRESRRSWKVIMLFPIVVFVVFLFYISMKRQRSPPPPPPITAPQITQSV
;
A
#
# COMPACT_ATOMS: atom_id res chain seq x y z
N MET A 1 -56.58 -17.63 11.61
CA MET A 1 -55.15 -17.87 11.92
C MET A 1 -54.35 -17.28 10.78
N ALA A 2 -53.80 -16.08 10.99
CA ALA A 2 -52.99 -15.36 10.02
C ALA A 2 -51.53 -15.46 10.46
N ASP A 3 -50.67 -15.86 9.54
CA ASP A 3 -49.22 -16.01 9.68
C ASP A 3 -48.56 -14.62 9.65
N PRO A 4 -47.82 -14.18 10.69
CA PRO A 4 -47.20 -12.86 10.67
C PRO A 4 -45.84 -12.92 9.97
N GLY A 5 -45.71 -12.06 8.95
CA GLY A 5 -44.55 -11.77 8.11
C GLY A 5 -43.17 -12.16 8.63
N GLY A 6 -42.47 -12.93 7.80
CA GLY A 6 -41.01 -13.06 7.84
C GLY A 6 -40.36 -11.78 7.31
N ASP A 7 -39.92 -10.91 8.21
CA ASP A 7 -39.04 -9.79 7.88
C ASP A 7 -37.62 -10.31 7.62
N ALA A 8 -37.04 -9.84 6.52
CA ALA A 8 -35.68 -10.17 6.08
C ALA A 8 -34.61 -9.82 7.15
N PRO A 9 -33.52 -10.59 7.24
CA PRO A 9 -32.47 -10.37 8.23
C PRO A 9 -31.77 -9.01 8.07
N PRO A 10 -31.30 -8.38 9.16
CA PRO A 10 -30.58 -7.11 9.07
C PRO A 10 -29.16 -7.33 8.49
N PRO A 11 -28.78 -6.58 7.44
CA PRO A 11 -27.44 -6.69 6.84
C PRO A 11 -26.35 -6.24 7.82
N ALA A 12 -25.10 -6.58 7.50
CA ALA A 12 -23.92 -6.03 8.18
C ALA A 12 -24.09 -4.51 8.34
N SER A 13 -23.87 -3.98 9.55
CA SER A 13 -24.12 -2.56 9.81
C SER A 13 -23.32 -1.71 8.81
N THR A 14 -24.02 -0.88 8.03
CA THR A 14 -23.45 0.08 7.06
C THR A 14 -22.32 0.91 7.67
N GLU A 15 -22.40 1.15 8.98
CA GLU A 15 -21.37 1.78 9.79
C GLU A 15 -20.01 1.07 9.76
N TYR A 16 -19.97 -0.27 9.83
CA TYR A 16 -18.71 -1.02 9.78
C TYR A 16 -18.05 -0.94 8.40
N LEU A 17 -18.84 -1.06 7.33
CA LEU A 17 -18.34 -0.96 5.96
C LEU A 17 -17.77 0.44 5.69
N LEU A 18 -18.48 1.48 6.13
CA LEU A 18 -18.01 2.86 6.05
C LEU A 18 -16.71 3.07 6.85
N LYS A 19 -16.61 2.51 8.07
CA LYS A 19 -15.38 2.54 8.88
C LYS A 19 -14.21 1.87 8.17
N LYS A 20 -14.44 0.74 7.49
CA LYS A 20 -13.43 0.04 6.69
C LYS A 20 -12.92 0.93 5.54
N TYR A 21 -13.81 1.54 4.78
CA TYR A 21 -13.43 2.44 3.67
C TYR A 21 -12.70 3.70 4.13
N LEU A 22 -13.15 4.30 5.23
CA LEU A 22 -12.47 5.44 5.86
C LEU A 22 -11.06 5.07 6.32
N LEU A 23 -10.88 3.87 6.88
CA LEU A 23 -9.57 3.39 7.31
C LEU A 23 -8.65 3.16 6.10
N LEU A 24 -9.14 2.54 5.03
CA LEU A 24 -8.37 2.34 3.78
C LEU A 24 -7.93 3.68 3.19
N LEU A 25 -8.84 4.67 3.11
CA LEU A 25 -8.51 6.01 2.65
C LEU A 25 -7.49 6.70 3.57
N ALA A 26 -7.66 6.61 4.89
CA ALA A 26 -6.69 7.17 5.84
C ALA A 26 -5.29 6.53 5.68
N THR A 27 -5.24 5.21 5.46
CA THR A 27 -3.96 4.51 5.26
C THR A 27 -3.26 4.94 3.97
N LEU A 28 -4.01 5.17 2.90
CA LEU A 28 -3.50 5.77 1.67
C LEU A 28 -2.87 7.13 1.95
N VAL A 29 -3.65 8.02 2.53
CA VAL A 29 -3.28 9.42 2.68
C VAL A 29 -2.09 9.54 3.63
N ALA A 30 -2.08 8.79 4.73
CA ALA A 30 -0.91 8.67 5.60
C ALA A 30 0.34 8.17 4.86
N THR A 31 0.19 7.20 3.94
CA THR A 31 1.33 6.64 3.21
C THR A 31 2.00 7.69 2.33
N VAL A 32 1.22 8.35 1.49
CA VAL A 32 1.76 9.31 0.51
C VAL A 32 2.32 10.56 1.19
N THR A 33 1.66 11.03 2.25
CA THR A 33 2.08 12.23 2.98
C THR A 33 3.32 11.98 3.83
N TYR A 34 3.48 10.79 4.41
CA TYR A 34 4.70 10.43 5.14
C TYR A 34 5.91 10.40 4.21
N VAL A 35 5.80 9.73 3.05
CA VAL A 35 6.88 9.64 2.06
C VAL A 35 7.26 11.02 1.52
N ALA A 36 6.28 11.84 1.14
CA ALA A 36 6.52 13.19 0.62
C ALA A 36 7.00 14.18 1.68
N GLY A 37 6.64 13.97 2.95
CA GLY A 37 7.13 14.81 4.04
C GLY A 37 8.59 14.55 4.39
N LEU A 38 9.10 13.34 4.18
CA LEU A 38 10.52 13.01 4.36
C LEU A 38 11.37 13.30 3.11
N ASN A 39 10.74 13.35 1.94
CA ASN A 39 11.37 13.69 0.65
C ASN A 39 10.64 14.89 0.04
N LEU A 40 11.00 16.09 0.48
CA LEU A 40 10.31 17.29 0.06
C LEU A 40 10.48 17.55 -1.45
N PRO A 41 9.43 18.07 -2.11
CA PRO A 41 9.51 18.44 -3.53
C PRO A 41 10.61 19.47 -3.75
N GLY A 42 11.28 19.39 -4.90
CA GLY A 42 12.46 20.19 -5.23
C GLY A 42 13.79 19.60 -4.72
N GLY A 43 13.77 18.56 -3.89
CA GLY A 43 14.98 17.92 -3.37
C GLY A 43 15.67 18.70 -2.25
N SER A 44 16.91 18.32 -1.96
CA SER A 44 17.73 18.88 -0.89
C SER A 44 19.12 19.28 -1.37
N TRP A 45 19.71 20.27 -0.69
CA TRP A 45 21.08 20.71 -0.95
C TRP A 45 22.11 19.62 -0.62
N LEU A 46 23.21 19.61 -1.37
CA LEU A 46 24.29 18.62 -1.25
C LEU A 46 25.46 19.09 -0.41
N VAL A 47 25.76 20.38 -0.43
CA VAL A 47 26.94 20.98 0.18
C VAL A 47 26.50 22.22 0.95
N ASP A 48 27.28 22.62 1.95
CA ASP A 48 27.07 23.87 2.65
C ASP A 48 27.62 25.03 1.79
N ASP A 49 26.81 26.05 1.54
CA ASP A 49 27.26 27.35 1.03
C ASP A 49 26.83 28.45 2.01
N ALA A 50 27.76 28.84 2.88
CA ALA A 50 27.53 29.88 3.88
C ALA A 50 27.25 31.27 3.26
N SER A 51 27.65 31.51 2.01
CA SER A 51 27.43 32.78 1.32
C SER A 51 26.02 32.90 0.73
N ALA A 52 25.45 31.77 0.30
CA ALA A 52 24.08 31.65 -0.17
C ALA A 52 23.07 31.27 0.94
N GLY A 53 23.56 30.85 2.10
CA GLY A 53 22.74 30.36 3.22
C GLY A 53 22.26 28.92 3.06
N GLU A 54 22.85 28.18 2.11
CA GLU A 54 22.49 26.80 1.76
C GLU A 54 23.15 25.83 2.75
N VAL A 55 22.37 24.90 3.30
CA VAL A 55 22.86 23.87 4.24
C VAL A 55 22.56 22.50 3.67
N ALA A 56 23.55 21.60 3.66
CA ALA A 56 23.36 20.25 3.15
C ALA A 56 22.20 19.53 3.86
N GLY A 57 21.29 18.94 3.08
CA GLY A 57 20.08 18.28 3.56
C GLY A 57 18.87 19.20 3.73
N ASP A 58 19.03 20.54 3.75
CA ASP A 58 17.91 21.49 3.72
C ASP A 58 17.18 21.42 2.37
N SER A 59 15.86 21.66 2.41
CA SER A 59 15.01 21.62 1.21
C SER A 59 15.26 22.83 0.32
N ILE A 60 15.58 22.56 -0.95
CA ILE A 60 15.81 23.60 -1.97
C ILE A 60 14.58 24.49 -2.16
N LEU A 61 13.39 23.88 -2.12
CA LEU A 61 12.12 24.61 -2.28
C LEU A 61 11.91 25.68 -1.20
N ARG A 62 12.48 25.48 0.00
CA ARG A 62 12.35 26.44 1.11
C ARG A 62 13.03 27.78 0.79
N GLU A 63 14.20 27.72 0.18
CA GLU A 63 15.01 28.90 -0.11
C GLU A 63 14.61 29.55 -1.44
N THR A 64 14.34 28.72 -2.45
CA THR A 64 13.90 29.20 -3.77
C THR A 64 12.47 29.74 -3.76
N ASN A 65 11.55 29.11 -3.03
CA ASN A 65 10.15 29.56 -2.94
C ASN A 65 9.52 29.21 -1.58
N TYR A 66 9.83 30.02 -0.59
CA TYR A 66 9.37 29.84 0.80
C TYR A 66 7.85 29.68 0.95
N TRP A 67 7.06 30.43 0.17
CA TRP A 67 5.60 30.34 0.22
C TRP A 67 5.07 28.98 -0.25
N ARG A 68 5.61 28.45 -1.35
CA ARG A 68 5.25 27.09 -1.82
C ARG A 68 5.67 26.02 -0.83
N TYR A 69 6.87 26.13 -0.28
CA TYR A 69 7.36 25.23 0.77
C TYR A 69 6.43 25.20 1.98
N ILE A 70 6.06 26.36 2.53
CA ILE A 70 5.15 26.47 3.67
C ILE A 70 3.79 25.83 3.35
N LEU A 71 3.24 26.16 2.18
CA LEU A 71 1.93 25.68 1.76
C LEU A 71 1.92 24.15 1.66
N PHE A 72 2.92 23.60 0.96
CA PHE A 72 3.12 22.14 0.86
C PHE A 72 3.27 21.51 2.24
N TYR A 73 4.19 22.01 3.07
CA TYR A 73 4.51 21.42 4.37
C TYR A 73 3.30 21.35 5.29
N TYR A 74 2.57 22.46 5.47
CA TYR A 74 1.42 22.48 6.37
C TYR A 74 0.29 21.60 5.85
N PHE A 75 -0.06 21.68 4.56
CA PHE A 75 -1.10 20.82 4.01
C PHE A 75 -0.74 19.34 4.12
N ASN A 76 0.50 18.97 3.81
CA ASN A 76 0.98 17.60 3.90
C ASN A 76 0.97 17.09 5.36
N ALA A 77 1.44 17.91 6.30
CA ALA A 77 1.51 17.55 7.71
C ALA A 77 0.11 17.45 8.37
N ILE A 78 -0.81 18.35 8.01
CA ILE A 78 -2.22 18.30 8.46
C ILE A 78 -2.87 17.02 7.94
N SER A 79 -2.68 16.71 6.65
CA SER A 79 -3.22 15.50 6.03
C SER A 79 -2.69 14.23 6.69
N PHE A 80 -1.36 14.13 6.88
CA PHE A 80 -0.74 13.01 7.59
C PHE A 80 -1.30 12.82 9.01
N SER A 81 -1.36 13.91 9.80
CA SER A 81 -1.86 13.87 11.17
C SER A 81 -3.35 13.50 11.23
N ALA A 82 -4.17 14.11 10.37
CA ALA A 82 -5.60 13.83 10.28
C ALA A 82 -5.87 12.36 9.93
N SER A 83 -5.15 11.80 8.97
CA SER A 83 -5.22 10.38 8.61
C SER A 83 -4.89 9.45 9.78
N LEU A 84 -3.80 9.70 10.51
CA LEU A 84 -3.42 8.83 11.63
C LEU A 84 -4.38 8.95 12.81
N LEU A 85 -4.82 10.16 13.12
CA LEU A 85 -5.85 10.40 14.14
C LEU A 85 -7.18 9.75 13.75
N LEU A 86 -7.55 9.78 12.47
CA LEU A 86 -8.74 9.10 11.96
C LEU A 86 -8.64 7.58 12.18
N GLY A 87 -7.48 6.99 11.85
CA GLY A 87 -7.21 5.57 12.10
C GLY A 87 -7.35 5.19 13.57
N LEU A 88 -6.78 6.00 14.48
CA LEU A 88 -6.93 5.82 15.93
C LEU A 88 -8.38 6.04 16.39
N LEU A 89 -9.11 7.01 15.83
CA LEU A 89 -10.50 7.33 16.17
C LEU A 89 -11.44 6.17 15.81
N VAL A 90 -11.26 5.58 14.63
CA VAL A 90 -12.01 4.39 14.19
C VAL A 90 -11.78 3.23 15.15
N LEU A 91 -10.55 3.09 15.65
CA LEU A 91 -10.13 1.98 16.48
C LEU A 91 -10.54 2.15 17.96
N LEU A 92 -10.50 3.36 18.52
CA LEU A 92 -10.82 3.65 19.93
C LEU A 92 -12.32 3.95 20.16
N LEU A 93 -13.00 4.61 19.22
CA LEU A 93 -14.40 5.05 19.39
C LEU A 93 -15.38 4.12 18.66
N GLN A 94 -15.51 2.89 19.13
CA GLN A 94 -16.27 1.85 18.43
C GLN A 94 -17.80 1.85 18.65
N LYS A 95 -18.36 2.60 19.62
CA LYS A 95 -19.81 2.50 19.91
C LYS A 95 -20.69 3.26 18.90
N GLU A 96 -21.75 2.61 18.44
CA GLU A 96 -22.59 2.90 17.26
C GLU A 96 -23.48 4.15 17.36
N GLY A 97 -23.94 4.63 16.19
CA GLY A 97 -25.28 5.21 16.00
C GLY A 97 -25.46 6.73 16.10
N SER A 98 -24.57 7.50 16.73
CA SER A 98 -24.79 8.95 16.83
C SER A 98 -24.38 9.66 15.54
N ARG A 99 -25.35 10.31 14.89
CA ARG A 99 -25.17 11.20 13.72
C ARG A 99 -23.94 12.12 13.84
N GLY A 100 -23.65 12.62 15.06
CA GLY A 100 -22.49 13.48 15.31
C GLY A 100 -21.14 12.77 15.12
N TYR A 101 -21.04 11.46 15.36
CA TYR A 101 -19.81 10.70 15.15
C TYR A 101 -19.48 10.53 13.66
N LEU A 102 -20.46 10.11 12.86
CA LEU A 102 -20.28 9.99 11.41
C LEU A 102 -19.98 11.34 10.77
N LEU A 103 -20.68 12.40 11.17
CA LEU A 103 -20.39 13.74 10.66
C LEU A 103 -18.94 14.16 10.96
N ARG A 104 -18.44 13.92 12.18
CA ARG A 104 -17.04 14.20 12.55
C ARG A 104 -16.04 13.42 11.70
N MET A 105 -16.25 12.12 11.51
CA MET A 105 -15.41 11.28 10.65
C MET A 105 -15.31 11.82 9.23
N TRP A 106 -16.45 12.20 8.65
CA TRP A 106 -16.53 12.78 7.32
C TRP A 106 -15.88 14.16 7.24
N THR A 107 -16.02 15.00 8.26
CA THR A 107 -15.34 16.30 8.32
C THR A 107 -13.82 16.12 8.34
N VAL A 108 -13.31 15.19 9.15
CA VAL A 108 -11.87 14.89 9.18
C VAL A 108 -11.40 14.40 7.82
N MET A 109 -12.14 13.49 7.17
CA MET A 109 -11.82 13.00 5.83
C MET A 109 -11.87 14.10 4.75
N LEU A 110 -12.82 15.03 4.82
CA LEU A 110 -12.89 16.16 3.87
C LEU A 110 -11.70 17.09 4.03
N VAL A 111 -11.36 17.44 5.27
CA VAL A 111 -10.18 18.25 5.58
C VAL A 111 -8.92 17.55 5.09
N ASP A 112 -8.84 16.23 5.30
CA ASP A 112 -7.72 15.40 4.88
C ASP A 112 -7.57 15.39 3.34
N GLY A 113 -8.66 15.10 2.61
CA GLY A 113 -8.65 15.09 1.15
C GLY A 113 -8.32 16.46 0.53
N LEU A 114 -8.90 17.55 1.06
CA LEU A 114 -8.58 18.90 0.61
C LEU A 114 -7.12 19.28 0.91
N SER A 115 -6.61 18.85 2.07
CA SER A 115 -5.22 19.08 2.44
C SER A 115 -4.26 18.29 1.54
N LEU A 116 -4.54 17.02 1.26
CA LEU A 116 -3.77 16.21 0.31
C LEU A 116 -3.70 16.88 -1.07
N MET A 117 -4.84 17.38 -1.54
CA MET A 117 -4.96 18.08 -2.82
C MET A 117 -4.17 19.39 -2.85
N GLY A 118 -4.24 20.18 -1.77
CA GLY A 118 -3.44 21.39 -1.61
C GLY A 118 -1.93 21.12 -1.59
N ALA A 119 -1.52 20.07 -0.87
CA ALA A 119 -0.13 19.60 -0.86
C ALA A 119 0.31 19.18 -2.27
N TYR A 120 -0.50 18.39 -2.98
CA TYR A 120 -0.21 17.97 -4.34
C TYR A 120 -0.01 19.17 -5.28
N ALA A 121 -0.94 20.12 -5.29
CA ALA A 121 -0.85 21.32 -6.12
C ALA A 121 0.41 22.14 -5.80
N ALA A 122 0.72 22.34 -4.52
CA ALA A 122 1.89 23.10 -4.10
C ALA A 122 3.21 22.42 -4.47
N GLY A 123 3.30 21.09 -4.32
CA GLY A 123 4.52 20.33 -4.55
C GLY A 123 4.88 20.13 -6.03
N ILE A 124 3.90 20.00 -6.93
CA ILE A 124 4.17 19.77 -8.35
C ILE A 124 4.32 21.06 -9.18
N SER A 125 3.99 22.21 -8.59
CA SER A 125 3.99 23.51 -9.27
C SER A 125 5.41 24.06 -9.34
N HIS A 126 6.10 23.81 -10.45
CA HIS A 126 7.47 24.29 -10.68
C HIS A 126 7.42 25.57 -11.53
N ASP A 127 6.76 25.49 -12.70
CA ASP A 127 6.62 26.59 -13.65
C ASP A 127 5.17 27.11 -13.77
N ARG A 128 4.96 28.12 -14.62
CA ARG A 128 3.63 28.72 -14.85
C ARG A 128 2.64 27.71 -15.42
N PHE A 129 3.08 26.82 -16.30
CA PHE A 129 2.22 25.81 -16.94
C PHE A 129 1.70 24.78 -15.93
N THR A 130 2.61 24.18 -15.16
CA THR A 130 2.30 23.20 -14.12
C THR A 130 1.44 23.81 -13.02
N THR A 131 1.71 25.06 -12.62
CA THR A 131 0.90 25.79 -11.63
C THR A 131 -0.55 25.99 -12.11
N ILE A 132 -0.76 26.44 -13.35
CA ILE A 132 -2.10 26.63 -13.90
C ILE A 132 -2.84 25.29 -14.02
N CYS A 133 -2.19 24.26 -14.57
CA CYS A 133 -2.83 22.95 -14.75
C CYS A 133 -3.17 22.30 -13.40
N ALA A 134 -2.25 22.32 -12.44
CA ALA A 134 -2.46 21.76 -11.12
C ALA A 134 -3.58 22.50 -10.38
N SER A 135 -3.54 23.84 -10.35
CA SER A 135 -4.56 24.64 -9.66
C SER A 135 -5.96 24.46 -10.26
N VAL A 136 -6.11 24.45 -11.59
CA VAL A 136 -7.42 24.27 -12.24
C VAL A 136 -8.00 22.88 -11.93
N LEU A 137 -7.21 21.83 -12.14
CA LEU A 137 -7.68 20.46 -11.94
C LEU A 137 -7.98 20.14 -10.47
N VAL A 138 -7.11 20.61 -9.57
CA VAL A 138 -7.28 20.44 -8.13
C VAL A 138 -8.47 21.24 -7.61
N SER A 139 -8.64 22.49 -8.04
CA SER A 139 -9.79 23.32 -7.62
C SER A 139 -11.11 22.74 -8.09
N GLY A 140 -11.17 22.19 -9.31
CA GLY A 140 -12.35 21.52 -9.83
C GLY A 140 -12.75 20.30 -9.00
N ALA A 141 -11.79 19.43 -8.67
CA ALA A 141 -12.04 18.27 -7.81
C ALA A 141 -12.39 18.67 -6.37
N ALA A 142 -11.78 19.74 -5.83
CA ALA A 142 -12.09 20.25 -4.50
C ALA A 142 -13.51 20.82 -4.42
N ALA A 143 -13.93 21.56 -5.45
CA ALA A 143 -15.29 22.07 -5.57
C ALA A 143 -16.31 20.92 -5.65
N TYR A 144 -16.03 19.88 -6.46
CA TYR A 144 -16.86 18.68 -6.51
C TYR A 144 -16.99 18.01 -5.13
N GLY A 145 -15.87 17.80 -4.43
CA GLY A 145 -15.87 17.21 -3.10
C GLY A 145 -16.65 18.02 -2.07
N ALA A 146 -16.52 19.35 -2.09
CA ALA A 146 -17.27 20.26 -1.23
C ALA A 146 -18.78 20.23 -1.53
N ILE A 147 -19.18 20.21 -2.80
CA ILE A 147 -20.58 20.10 -3.22
C ILE A 147 -21.17 18.74 -2.81
N ALA A 148 -20.43 17.65 -3.01
CA ALA A 148 -20.84 16.32 -2.58
C ALA A 148 -21.04 16.27 -1.05
N PHE A 149 -20.12 16.83 -0.28
CA PHE A 149 -20.25 16.93 1.18
C PHE A 149 -21.45 17.79 1.61
N ALA A 150 -21.64 18.96 1.00
CA ALA A 150 -22.81 19.81 1.30
C ALA A 150 -24.12 19.07 0.98
N THR A 151 -24.16 18.34 -0.14
CA THR A 151 -25.31 17.50 -0.53
C THR A 151 -25.52 16.37 0.48
N TYR A 152 -24.46 15.74 0.97
CA TYR A 152 -24.53 14.71 2.02
C TYR A 152 -25.11 15.26 3.33
N VAL A 153 -24.69 16.47 3.75
CA VAL A 153 -25.23 17.14 4.95
C VAL A 153 -26.73 17.44 4.80
N VAL A 154 -27.18 17.80 3.60
CA VAL A 154 -28.56 18.21 3.30
C VAL A 154 -29.49 17.01 3.04
N ARG A 155 -29.05 15.96 2.33
CA ARG A 155 -29.91 14.88 1.83
C ARG A 155 -30.14 13.79 2.90
N ARG A 156 -31.28 13.93 3.59
CA ARG A 156 -31.80 13.07 4.67
C ARG A 156 -32.24 11.68 4.13
N ASN A 157 -31.92 10.63 4.91
CA ASN A 157 -32.31 9.21 4.83
C ASN A 157 -33.25 8.72 3.71
N LYS A 158 -32.77 7.69 2.98
CA LYS A 158 -33.43 6.37 2.89
C LYS A 158 -32.34 5.30 2.69
N THR A 159 -32.39 4.27 3.51
CA THR A 159 -31.56 3.06 3.38
C THR A 159 -32.23 2.12 2.39
N THR A 160 -31.50 1.67 1.39
CA THR A 160 -31.90 0.52 0.57
C THR A 160 -30.64 -0.26 0.25
N THR A 161 -30.53 -1.43 0.84
CA THR A 161 -29.40 -2.35 0.70
C THR A 161 -29.78 -3.45 -0.27
N GLU A 162 -28.92 -3.75 -1.25
CA GLU A 162 -28.57 -5.14 -1.58
C GLU A 162 -27.40 -5.23 -2.58
N LYS A 163 -26.49 -6.16 -2.28
CA LYS A 163 -25.59 -6.90 -3.21
C LYS A 163 -24.55 -6.14 -4.04
N LEU A 164 -24.12 -4.96 -3.61
CA LEU A 164 -23.10 -4.17 -4.30
C LEU A 164 -21.88 -3.83 -3.40
N GLU A 165 -21.56 -4.69 -2.43
CA GLU A 165 -20.53 -4.40 -1.42
C GLU A 165 -19.11 -4.77 -1.92
N LYS A 166 -18.91 -5.99 -2.46
CA LYS A 166 -17.58 -6.44 -2.90
C LYS A 166 -17.04 -5.67 -4.10
N LYS A 167 -17.90 -5.29 -5.06
CA LYS A 167 -17.46 -4.54 -6.25
C LYS A 167 -16.97 -3.13 -5.89
N HIS A 168 -17.58 -2.49 -4.90
CA HIS A 168 -17.21 -1.15 -4.45
C HIS A 168 -15.88 -1.14 -3.72
N GLU A 169 -15.63 -2.14 -2.90
CA GLU A 169 -14.35 -2.31 -2.22
C GLU A 169 -13.19 -2.41 -3.24
N ILE A 170 -13.38 -3.23 -4.29
CA ILE A 170 -12.40 -3.38 -5.36
C ILE A 170 -12.13 -2.05 -6.09
N LEU A 171 -13.19 -1.32 -6.46
CA LEU A 171 -13.06 -0.05 -7.17
C LEU A 171 -12.42 1.02 -6.29
N LEU A 172 -12.70 1.02 -4.98
CA LEU A 172 -12.04 1.90 -4.02
C LEU A 172 -10.54 1.60 -3.94
N VAL A 173 -10.16 0.33 -3.75
CA VAL A 173 -8.75 -0.09 -3.67
C VAL A 173 -7.99 0.30 -4.94
N LEU A 174 -8.63 0.18 -6.11
CA LEU A 174 -8.01 0.54 -7.38
C LEU A 174 -7.85 2.05 -7.57
N ALA A 175 -8.85 2.84 -7.17
CA ALA A 175 -8.75 4.29 -7.17
C ALA A 175 -7.70 4.77 -6.14
N ILE A 176 -7.64 4.12 -4.97
CA ILE A 176 -6.59 4.36 -3.97
C ILE A 176 -5.20 4.10 -4.55
N PHE A 177 -5.00 2.97 -5.22
CA PHE A 177 -3.77 2.65 -5.94
C PHE A 177 -3.38 3.76 -6.93
N GLY A 178 -4.32 4.17 -7.79
CA GLY A 178 -4.07 5.21 -8.79
C GLY A 178 -3.66 6.55 -8.18
N ALA A 179 -4.37 6.96 -7.12
CA ALA A 179 -4.04 8.18 -6.38
C ALA A 179 -2.66 8.10 -5.70
N THR A 180 -2.32 6.94 -5.10
CA THR A 180 -1.03 6.73 -4.41
C THR A 180 0.13 6.97 -5.36
N ILE A 181 0.12 6.26 -6.48
CA ILE A 181 1.22 6.23 -7.43
C ILE A 181 1.37 7.58 -8.10
N ALA A 182 0.26 8.18 -8.52
CA ALA A 182 0.29 9.49 -9.15
C ALA A 182 0.78 10.59 -8.18
N TYR A 183 0.42 10.52 -6.90
CA TYR A 183 0.90 11.46 -5.89
C TYR A 183 2.43 11.36 -5.71
N VAL A 184 2.93 10.16 -5.42
CA VAL A 184 4.37 9.93 -5.18
C VAL A 184 5.21 10.31 -6.39
N ALA A 185 4.74 9.97 -7.59
CA ALA A 185 5.42 10.27 -8.85
C ALA A 185 5.38 11.75 -9.24
N GLY A 186 4.30 12.45 -8.91
CA GLY A 186 4.20 13.90 -9.13
C GLY A 186 5.21 14.67 -8.29
N MET A 187 5.41 14.24 -7.03
CA MET A 187 6.37 14.85 -6.10
C MET A 187 7.83 14.52 -6.43
N ASN A 188 8.07 13.44 -7.17
CA ASN A 188 9.40 12.96 -7.53
C ASN A 188 9.44 12.70 -9.04
N PRO A 189 9.52 13.77 -9.86
CA PRO A 189 9.49 13.64 -11.30
C PRO A 189 10.69 12.80 -11.78
N PRO A 190 10.56 12.14 -12.95
CA PRO A 190 11.61 11.26 -13.46
C PRO A 190 12.90 12.06 -13.70
N GLY A 191 14.05 11.48 -13.30
CA GLY A 191 15.33 12.19 -13.35
C GLY A 191 15.61 13.09 -12.12
N GLY A 192 14.63 13.33 -11.25
CA GLY A 192 14.80 14.12 -10.04
C GLY A 192 14.86 15.63 -10.29
N PHE A 193 15.54 16.33 -9.40
CA PHE A 193 15.66 17.79 -9.39
C PHE A 193 17.11 18.22 -9.54
N TRP A 194 17.32 19.37 -10.19
CA TRP A 194 18.59 20.06 -10.15
C TRP A 194 18.92 20.50 -8.73
N ARG A 195 20.18 20.35 -8.32
CA ARG A 195 20.65 20.68 -6.95
C ARG A 195 21.60 21.88 -6.91
N ASN A 196 21.76 22.56 -8.03
CA ASN A 196 22.55 23.78 -8.18
C ASN A 196 21.83 24.71 -9.17
N THR A 197 22.19 25.99 -9.13
CA THR A 197 21.72 26.99 -10.08
C THR A 197 22.85 27.38 -11.01
N VAL A 198 22.62 27.26 -12.32
CA VAL A 198 23.53 27.73 -13.36
C VAL A 198 22.78 28.76 -14.20
N GLU A 199 23.19 30.02 -14.09
CA GLU A 199 22.54 31.13 -14.81
C GLU A 199 22.45 30.85 -16.31
N GLY A 200 21.24 31.02 -16.88
CA GLY A 200 20.96 30.77 -18.30
C GLY A 200 20.77 29.29 -18.68
N HIS A 201 21.03 28.35 -17.77
CA HIS A 201 20.82 26.91 -18.00
C HIS A 201 19.66 26.34 -17.17
N HIS A 202 19.80 26.28 -15.83
CA HIS A 202 18.81 25.67 -14.94
C HIS A 202 18.85 26.25 -13.53
N ALA A 203 17.72 26.19 -12.82
CA ALA A 203 17.62 26.62 -11.43
C ALA A 203 17.55 25.41 -10.48
N ALA A 204 18.10 25.57 -9.27
CA ALA A 204 17.98 24.56 -8.24
C ALA A 204 16.51 24.30 -7.91
N GLY A 205 16.13 23.03 -7.78
CA GLY A 205 14.77 22.59 -7.51
C GLY A 205 13.90 22.40 -8.76
N ASP A 206 14.37 22.79 -9.95
CA ASP A 206 13.67 22.47 -11.19
C ASP A 206 13.82 20.98 -11.56
N PRO A 207 12.77 20.33 -12.10
CA PRO A 207 12.84 18.96 -12.57
C PRO A 207 13.84 18.79 -13.72
N VAL A 208 14.75 17.82 -13.62
CA VAL A 208 15.81 17.60 -14.63
C VAL A 208 15.24 17.29 -16.02
N LEU A 209 14.20 16.45 -16.06
CA LEU A 209 13.53 16.08 -17.31
C LEU A 209 12.86 17.28 -18.02
N GLN A 210 12.49 18.31 -17.27
CA GLN A 210 11.86 19.51 -17.85
C GLN A 210 12.81 20.25 -18.79
N HIS A 211 14.10 20.33 -18.43
CA HIS A 211 15.10 21.03 -19.23
C HIS A 211 15.51 20.21 -20.47
N LEU A 212 15.89 18.94 -20.26
CA LEU A 212 16.45 18.10 -21.33
C LEU A 212 15.38 17.56 -22.30
N HIS A 213 14.19 17.27 -21.80
CA HIS A 213 13.10 16.69 -22.59
C HIS A 213 11.74 17.35 -22.27
N PRO A 214 11.55 18.64 -22.60
CA PRO A 214 10.38 19.42 -22.18
C PRO A 214 9.05 18.83 -22.64
N HIS A 215 8.99 18.26 -23.86
CA HIS A 215 7.78 17.61 -24.37
C HIS A 215 7.42 16.34 -23.59
N ARG A 216 8.42 15.55 -23.19
CA ARG A 216 8.21 14.33 -22.39
C ARG A 216 7.78 14.67 -20.97
N TYR A 217 8.41 15.67 -20.36
CA TYR A 217 8.03 16.16 -19.05
C TYR A 217 6.57 16.67 -19.03
N LYS A 218 6.16 17.46 -20.03
CA LYS A 218 4.76 17.92 -20.15
C LYS A 218 3.78 16.76 -20.29
N ALA A 219 4.10 15.76 -21.12
CA ALA A 219 3.27 14.57 -21.28
C ALA A 219 3.18 13.76 -19.98
N PHE A 220 4.31 13.52 -19.30
CA PHE A 220 4.37 12.88 -18.00
C PHE A 220 3.47 13.60 -16.99
N PHE A 221 3.66 14.91 -16.85
CA PHE A 221 2.93 15.74 -15.88
C PHE A 221 1.42 15.71 -16.12
N PHE A 222 0.99 15.87 -17.38
CA PHE A 222 -0.42 15.90 -17.72
C PHE A 222 -1.10 14.55 -17.48
N CYS A 223 -0.48 13.45 -17.95
CA CYS A 223 -0.99 12.10 -17.74
C CYS A 223 -1.04 11.72 -16.25
N ASN A 224 0.02 12.06 -15.50
CA ASN A 224 0.11 11.78 -14.07
C ASN A 224 -0.94 12.55 -13.26
N THR A 225 -1.09 13.85 -13.53
CA THR A 225 -2.07 14.70 -12.84
C THR A 225 -3.51 14.29 -13.18
N THR A 226 -3.76 13.89 -14.43
CA THR A 226 -5.05 13.30 -14.83
C THR A 226 -5.33 12.01 -14.06
N ALA A 227 -4.34 11.13 -13.90
CA ALA A 227 -4.49 9.91 -13.12
C ALA A 227 -4.81 10.19 -11.65
N PHE A 228 -4.12 11.15 -11.03
CA PHE A 228 -4.37 11.57 -9.65
C PHE A 228 -5.81 12.09 -9.47
N VAL A 229 -6.23 13.03 -10.32
CA VAL A 229 -7.53 13.68 -10.21
C VAL A 229 -8.67 12.70 -10.52
N ALA A 230 -8.55 11.88 -11.57
CA ALA A 230 -9.52 10.85 -11.89
C ALA A 230 -9.68 9.84 -10.74
N SER A 231 -8.56 9.46 -10.10
CA SER A 231 -8.56 8.57 -8.94
C SER A 231 -9.25 9.19 -7.72
N LEU A 232 -8.99 10.46 -7.42
CA LEU A 232 -9.68 11.16 -6.32
C LEU A 232 -11.19 11.29 -6.58
N LEU A 233 -11.58 11.65 -7.81
CA LEU A 233 -13.00 11.71 -8.18
C LEU A 233 -13.68 10.33 -8.06
N ALA A 234 -12.99 9.26 -8.47
CA ALA A 234 -13.46 7.89 -8.28
C ALA A 234 -13.64 7.55 -6.79
N ILE A 235 -12.66 7.87 -5.94
CA ILE A 235 -12.77 7.69 -4.47
C ILE A 235 -13.98 8.45 -3.93
N MET A 236 -14.14 9.72 -4.28
CA MET A 236 -15.26 10.55 -3.82
C MET A 236 -16.62 9.96 -4.26
N ILE A 237 -16.72 9.44 -5.49
CA ILE A 237 -17.95 8.80 -5.99
C ILE A 237 -18.24 7.48 -5.28
N VAL A 238 -17.22 6.66 -5.00
CA VAL A 238 -17.39 5.39 -4.27
C VAL A 238 -17.86 5.64 -2.85
N VAL A 239 -17.27 6.63 -2.17
CA VAL A 239 -17.62 6.99 -0.79
C VAL A 239 -19.02 7.65 -0.71
N ASP A 240 -19.47 8.37 -1.75
CA ASP A 240 -20.82 8.98 -1.86
C ASP A 240 -21.93 8.01 -2.31
N HIS A 241 -21.61 6.76 -2.68
CA HIS A 241 -22.51 5.89 -3.46
C HIS A 241 -23.79 5.42 -2.73
N GLU A 242 -23.95 5.66 -1.43
CA GLU A 242 -24.91 4.88 -0.62
C GLU A 242 -26.40 5.26 -0.76
N LYS A 243 -26.80 6.33 -1.50
CA LYS A 243 -28.20 6.84 -1.37
C LYS A 243 -28.86 7.40 -2.64
N LEU A 244 -28.80 6.75 -3.80
CA LEU A 244 -29.54 7.23 -4.98
C LEU A 244 -30.28 6.15 -5.78
N ASP A 245 -31.41 6.58 -6.35
CA ASP A 245 -32.39 5.84 -7.11
C ASP A 245 -31.78 5.01 -8.27
N THR A 246 -32.42 3.88 -8.55
CA THR A 246 -31.98 2.77 -9.42
C THR A 246 -31.51 3.20 -10.82
N THR A 247 -32.08 4.28 -11.38
CA THR A 247 -31.82 4.78 -12.73
C THR A 247 -30.55 5.64 -12.81
N LEU A 248 -30.29 6.48 -11.80
CA LEU A 248 -29.07 7.30 -11.71
C LEU A 248 -27.85 6.46 -11.28
N ARG A 249 -28.10 5.32 -10.61
CA ARG A 249 -27.08 4.36 -10.15
C ARG A 249 -26.26 3.77 -11.29
N ASN A 250 -26.89 3.34 -12.38
CA ASN A 250 -26.19 2.75 -13.52
C ASN A 250 -25.30 3.77 -14.25
N SER A 251 -25.75 5.02 -14.36
CA SER A 251 -24.95 6.09 -14.96
C SER A 251 -23.71 6.41 -14.11
N ARG A 252 -23.86 6.57 -12.79
CA ARG A 252 -22.73 6.84 -11.88
C ARG A 252 -21.73 5.68 -11.84
N LEU A 253 -22.19 4.43 -11.91
CA LEU A 253 -21.30 3.27 -11.99
C LEU A 253 -20.48 3.32 -13.28
N VAL A 254 -21.10 3.56 -14.44
CA VAL A 254 -20.37 3.72 -15.72
C VAL A 254 -19.35 4.86 -15.64
N THR A 255 -19.72 6.00 -15.03
CA THR A 255 -18.81 7.12 -14.79
C THR A 255 -17.62 6.72 -13.90
N LEU A 256 -17.86 5.96 -12.83
CA LEU A 256 -16.81 5.47 -11.92
C LEU A 256 -15.81 4.55 -12.64
N TYR A 257 -16.30 3.58 -13.42
CA TYR A 257 -15.43 2.74 -14.25
C TYR A 257 -14.66 3.58 -15.29
N GLY A 258 -15.31 4.59 -15.86
CA GLY A 258 -14.67 5.55 -16.76
C GLY A 258 -13.50 6.29 -16.10
N PHE A 259 -13.67 6.79 -14.87
CA PHE A 259 -12.59 7.44 -14.12
C PHE A 259 -11.45 6.50 -13.77
N ILE A 260 -11.74 5.25 -13.40
CA ILE A 260 -10.71 4.25 -13.11
C ILE A 260 -9.91 3.90 -14.38
N ILE A 261 -10.58 3.69 -15.51
CA ILE A 261 -9.90 3.44 -16.79
C ILE A 261 -9.06 4.65 -17.19
N LEU A 262 -9.59 5.86 -17.04
CA LEU A 262 -8.85 7.10 -17.28
C LEU A 262 -7.61 7.20 -16.38
N ALA A 263 -7.71 6.79 -15.12
CA ALA A 263 -6.57 6.74 -14.21
C ALA A 263 -5.51 5.73 -14.67
N LEU A 264 -5.91 4.51 -15.07
CA LEU A 264 -4.99 3.49 -15.58
C LEU A 264 -4.28 3.92 -16.87
N LEU A 265 -5.01 4.55 -17.80
CA LEU A 265 -4.43 5.10 -19.03
C LEU A 265 -3.49 6.27 -18.73
N GLY A 266 -3.85 7.14 -17.77
CA GLY A 266 -3.00 8.21 -17.27
C GLY A 266 -1.69 7.67 -16.69
N LEU A 267 -1.74 6.63 -15.85
CA LEU A 267 -0.55 5.96 -15.33
C LEU A 267 0.28 5.30 -16.44
N GLY A 268 -0.36 4.64 -17.42
CA GLY A 268 0.35 4.05 -18.56
C GLY A 268 1.09 5.11 -19.38
N GLY A 269 0.44 6.25 -19.63
CA GLY A 269 1.02 7.38 -20.36
C GLY A 269 2.14 8.08 -19.61
N SER A 270 1.98 8.33 -18.32
CA SER A 270 3.05 8.92 -17.50
C SER A 270 4.23 7.97 -17.38
N TYR A 271 4.00 6.67 -17.20
CA TYR A 271 5.07 5.69 -17.19
C TYR A 271 5.88 5.69 -18.49
N ALA A 272 5.22 5.65 -19.65
CA ALA A 272 5.89 5.67 -20.96
C ALA A 272 6.67 6.97 -21.20
N ALA A 273 6.12 8.12 -20.77
CA ALA A 273 6.77 9.41 -20.92
C ALA A 273 7.95 9.61 -19.95
N GLY A 274 7.85 9.08 -18.73
CA GLY A 274 8.84 9.30 -17.67
C GLY A 274 9.99 8.30 -17.62
N SER A 275 9.71 7.02 -17.92
CA SER A 275 10.71 5.94 -17.87
C SER A 275 11.63 5.91 -19.11
N CYS A 276 11.15 6.42 -20.24
CA CYS A 276 11.88 6.37 -21.52
C CYS A 276 12.59 7.69 -21.81
N ARG A 277 13.83 7.62 -22.32
CA ARG A 277 14.58 8.79 -22.80
C ARG A 277 14.60 8.93 -24.32
N ASP A 278 14.55 7.80 -25.02
CA ASP A 278 14.51 7.76 -26.49
C ASP A 278 13.17 7.31 -27.04
N GLY A 279 12.88 7.71 -28.29
CA GLY A 279 11.63 7.36 -28.99
C GLY A 279 11.46 5.86 -29.23
N THR A 280 12.56 5.11 -29.34
CA THR A 280 12.56 3.65 -29.53
C THR A 280 12.04 2.92 -28.30
N HIS A 281 12.54 3.25 -27.11
CA HIS A 281 12.06 2.70 -25.84
C HIS A 281 10.61 3.10 -25.58
N THR A 282 10.23 4.35 -25.90
CA THR A 282 8.82 4.79 -25.81
C THR A 282 7.90 4.00 -26.72
N ALA A 283 8.29 3.79 -27.98
CA ALA A 283 7.51 3.00 -28.94
C ALA A 283 7.31 1.56 -28.45
N LEU A 284 8.34 0.95 -27.85
CA LEU A 284 8.26 -0.39 -27.24
C LEU A 284 7.28 -0.43 -26.07
N VAL A 285 7.37 0.50 -25.13
CA VAL A 285 6.47 0.56 -23.97
C VAL A 285 5.02 0.81 -24.42
N VAL A 286 4.80 1.70 -25.39
CA VAL A 286 3.48 1.95 -25.97
C VAL A 286 2.96 0.72 -26.72
N ALA A 287 3.82 0.01 -27.46
CA ALA A 287 3.45 -1.22 -28.16
C ALA A 287 3.00 -2.33 -27.20
N LEU A 288 3.66 -2.47 -26.04
CA LEU A 288 3.22 -3.38 -24.97
C LEU A 288 1.84 -3.01 -24.41
N GLY A 289 1.45 -1.73 -24.50
CA GLY A 289 0.14 -1.23 -24.11
C GLY A 289 -0.99 -1.41 -25.16
N ILE A 290 -0.66 -1.65 -26.44
CA ILE A 290 -1.66 -1.81 -27.51
C ILE A 290 -2.68 -2.93 -27.19
N PRO A 291 -2.27 -4.15 -26.77
CA PRO A 291 -3.21 -5.20 -26.40
C PRO A 291 -4.19 -4.77 -25.29
N VAL A 292 -3.71 -3.97 -24.33
CA VAL A 292 -4.52 -3.45 -23.22
C VAL A 292 -5.58 -2.49 -23.73
N VAL A 293 -5.19 -1.53 -24.59
CA VAL A 293 -6.10 -0.55 -25.19
C VAL A 293 -7.12 -1.23 -26.10
N VAL A 294 -6.70 -2.18 -26.94
CA VAL A 294 -7.60 -2.96 -27.81
C VAL A 294 -8.63 -3.73 -26.97
N LEU A 295 -8.20 -4.36 -25.88
CA LEU A 295 -9.10 -5.02 -24.92
C LEU A 295 -10.09 -4.01 -24.32
N MET A 296 -9.63 -2.84 -23.88
CA MET A 296 -10.49 -1.77 -23.32
C MET A 296 -11.51 -1.23 -24.33
N CYS A 297 -11.10 -0.99 -25.59
CA CYS A 297 -12.01 -0.54 -26.65
C CYS A 297 -13.05 -1.61 -27.00
N LEU A 298 -12.63 -2.88 -27.07
CA LEU A 298 -13.53 -4.02 -27.28
C LEU A 298 -14.57 -4.10 -26.15
N GLN A 299 -14.15 -3.87 -24.89
CA GLN A 299 -15.05 -3.81 -23.74
C GLN A 299 -16.09 -2.69 -23.87
N HIS A 300 -15.68 -1.48 -24.24
CA HIS A 300 -16.58 -0.34 -24.40
C HIS A 300 -17.64 -0.59 -25.49
N ALA A 301 -17.22 -1.15 -26.63
CA ALA A 301 -18.11 -1.51 -27.74
C ALA A 301 -19.10 -2.64 -27.35
N LEU A 302 -18.64 -3.64 -26.60
CA LEU A 302 -19.47 -4.74 -26.10
C LEU A 302 -20.49 -4.26 -25.05
N GLN A 303 -20.08 -3.36 -24.14
CA GLN A 303 -20.96 -2.81 -23.11
C GLN A 303 -22.13 -2.02 -23.71
N HIS A 304 -21.88 -1.23 -24.75
CA HIS A 304 -22.92 -0.52 -25.50
C HIS A 304 -23.90 -1.48 -26.20
N ARG A 305 -23.42 -2.61 -26.72
CA ARG A 305 -24.28 -3.64 -27.33
C ARG A 305 -25.06 -4.48 -26.30
N MET A 306 -24.48 -4.71 -25.12
CA MET A 306 -25.06 -5.60 -24.11
C MET A 306 -26.15 -4.93 -23.27
N GLN A 307 -26.10 -3.60 -23.10
CA GLN A 307 -27.22 -2.83 -22.54
C GLN A 307 -28.52 -2.98 -23.35
N ALA A 308 -28.43 -3.29 -24.65
CA ALA A 308 -29.59 -3.58 -25.49
C ALA A 308 -30.15 -5.01 -25.30
N LEU A 309 -29.32 -5.98 -24.90
CA LEU A 309 -29.68 -7.41 -24.80
C LEU A 309 -30.11 -7.85 -23.39
N VAL A 310 -29.66 -7.17 -22.33
CA VAL A 310 -30.03 -7.49 -20.94
C VAL A 310 -31.52 -7.25 -20.63
N LYS A 311 -32.24 -6.52 -21.49
CA LYS A 311 -33.71 -6.38 -21.39
C LYS A 311 -34.47 -7.68 -21.72
N TYR A 312 -33.80 -8.75 -22.16
CA TYR A 312 -34.46 -9.94 -22.73
C TYR A 312 -34.16 -11.29 -22.05
N SER A 313 -33.25 -11.38 -21.08
CA SER A 313 -32.82 -12.70 -20.56
C SER A 313 -32.89 -12.82 -19.04
N SER A 314 -34.11 -12.96 -18.51
CA SER A 314 -34.37 -13.46 -17.15
C SER A 314 -35.19 -14.74 -17.22
N LYS A 315 -34.58 -15.87 -17.62
CA LYS A 315 -35.12 -17.23 -17.43
C LYS A 315 -34.11 -18.28 -17.92
N LEU A 316 -33.28 -18.77 -17.01
CA LEU A 316 -32.86 -20.19 -16.89
C LEU A 316 -31.79 -20.30 -15.80
N GLY A 317 -32.07 -21.09 -14.76
CA GLY A 317 -31.09 -21.50 -13.74
C GLY A 317 -30.67 -22.97 -13.94
N PRO A 318 -29.51 -23.37 -13.41
CA PRO A 318 -29.27 -24.79 -13.09
C PRO A 318 -28.62 -25.04 -11.71
N PHE A 319 -28.46 -26.32 -11.40
CA PHE A 319 -28.68 -27.04 -10.14
C PHE A 319 -27.38 -27.57 -9.45
N SER A 320 -27.41 -27.68 -8.10
CA SER A 320 -26.86 -28.74 -7.19
C SER A 320 -25.38 -28.86 -6.71
N TRP A 321 -25.30 -28.85 -5.35
CA TRP A 321 -24.64 -29.66 -4.29
C TRP A 321 -23.12 -29.69 -3.90
N ILE A 322 -22.95 -29.62 -2.55
CA ILE A 322 -21.86 -29.86 -1.57
C ILE A 322 -20.60 -28.99 -1.57
N ALA A 323 -20.45 -28.19 -0.49
CA ALA A 323 -19.31 -28.22 0.44
C ALA A 323 -19.50 -27.23 1.61
N ASP A 324 -19.46 -27.71 2.85
CA ASP A 324 -19.32 -26.88 4.07
C ASP A 324 -18.03 -27.29 4.80
N LYS A 325 -17.04 -26.37 4.88
CA LYS A 325 -16.00 -26.20 5.94
C LYS A 325 -14.85 -25.20 5.59
N THR A 326 -15.01 -24.22 4.69
CA THR A 326 -13.87 -23.39 4.18
C THR A 326 -13.76 -21.95 4.68
N GLN A 327 -14.77 -21.41 5.38
CA GLN A 327 -14.87 -19.96 5.63
C GLN A 327 -13.74 -19.35 6.48
N ASP A 328 -13.16 -20.09 7.44
CA ASP A 328 -12.04 -19.56 8.25
C ASP A 328 -10.69 -19.59 7.51
N LEU A 329 -10.56 -20.45 6.49
CA LEU A 329 -9.36 -20.55 5.68
C LEU A 329 -9.22 -19.35 4.74
N ASP A 330 -10.31 -18.87 4.14
CA ASP A 330 -10.28 -17.78 3.16
C ASP A 330 -9.97 -16.41 3.78
N LYS A 331 -10.47 -16.13 4.99
CA LYS A 331 -10.14 -14.88 5.70
C LYS A 331 -8.68 -14.83 6.13
N THR A 332 -8.11 -15.96 6.54
CA THR A 332 -6.69 -16.04 6.89
C THR A 332 -5.80 -15.86 5.65
N ARG A 333 -6.21 -16.37 4.48
CA ARG A 333 -5.51 -16.15 3.21
C ARG A 333 -5.45 -14.68 2.83
N GLU A 334 -6.53 -13.93 3.03
CA GLU A 334 -6.57 -12.49 2.72
C GLU A 334 -5.52 -11.70 3.51
N TYR A 335 -5.43 -11.92 4.82
CA TYR A 335 -4.45 -11.25 5.67
C TYR A 335 -3.01 -11.61 5.31
N ILE A 336 -2.75 -12.90 5.03
CA ILE A 336 -1.42 -13.36 4.62
C ILE A 336 -1.07 -12.80 3.23
N GLN A 337 -2.04 -12.68 2.31
CA GLN A 337 -1.84 -12.08 0.99
C GLN A 337 -1.47 -10.61 1.10
N LEU A 338 -2.21 -9.83 1.90
CA LEU A 338 -1.95 -8.41 2.15
C LEU A 338 -0.53 -8.21 2.69
N LEU A 339 -0.13 -9.05 3.65
CA LEU A 339 1.20 -9.00 4.22
C LEU A 339 2.29 -9.38 3.20
N ALA A 340 2.14 -10.48 2.48
CA ALA A 340 3.13 -10.89 1.49
C ALA A 340 3.24 -9.84 0.37
N THR A 341 2.13 -9.24 -0.02
CA THR A 341 2.08 -8.11 -0.95
C THR A 341 2.88 -6.92 -0.42
N LEU A 342 2.70 -6.57 0.86
CA LEU A 342 3.50 -5.54 1.51
C LEU A 342 5.00 -5.86 1.45
N VAL A 343 5.39 -7.05 1.92
CA VAL A 343 6.81 -7.42 2.03
C VAL A 343 7.46 -7.47 0.64
N ALA A 344 6.76 -8.00 -0.36
CA ALA A 344 7.21 -7.97 -1.75
C ALA A 344 7.43 -6.53 -2.24
N THR A 345 6.50 -5.61 -1.95
CA THR A 345 6.62 -4.20 -2.34
C THR A 345 7.89 -3.59 -1.77
N VAL A 346 8.03 -3.72 -0.45
CA VAL A 346 9.03 -3.03 0.34
C VAL A 346 10.44 -3.59 0.09
N ALA A 347 10.55 -4.91 -0.05
CA ALA A 347 11.82 -5.58 -0.35
C ALA A 347 12.26 -5.36 -1.80
N TYR A 348 11.32 -5.26 -2.75
CA TYR A 348 11.64 -4.92 -4.14
C TYR A 348 12.22 -3.52 -4.25
N THR A 349 11.57 -2.50 -3.67
CA THR A 349 12.08 -1.12 -3.74
C THR A 349 13.43 -0.99 -3.06
N ALA A 350 13.57 -1.55 -1.85
CA ALA A 350 14.83 -1.53 -1.09
C ALA A 350 15.98 -2.29 -1.77
N GLY A 351 15.68 -3.31 -2.57
CA GLY A 351 16.70 -4.03 -3.34
C GLY A 351 17.23 -3.25 -4.53
N LEU A 352 16.41 -2.38 -5.14
CA LEU A 352 16.77 -1.54 -6.28
C LEU A 352 17.35 -0.18 -5.87
N ASP A 353 16.99 0.29 -4.67
CA ASP A 353 17.52 1.50 -4.03
C ASP A 353 18.17 1.11 -2.68
N PRO A 354 19.43 0.64 -2.71
CA PRO A 354 20.07 0.05 -1.54
C PRO A 354 20.30 1.08 -0.42
N PRO A 355 20.30 0.64 0.85
CA PRO A 355 20.54 1.52 1.98
C PRO A 355 21.93 2.16 1.88
N GLY A 356 21.98 3.44 2.26
CA GLY A 356 23.16 4.28 2.09
C GLY A 356 23.47 4.67 0.65
N GLY A 357 22.57 4.41 -0.29
CA GLY A 357 22.63 4.98 -1.62
C GLY A 357 23.73 4.38 -2.48
N VAL A 358 24.08 5.13 -3.51
CA VAL A 358 24.91 4.70 -4.63
C VAL A 358 25.94 5.77 -4.93
N TRP A 359 27.14 5.36 -5.35
CA TRP A 359 28.22 6.29 -5.68
C TRP A 359 27.82 7.23 -6.83
N ALA A 360 28.15 8.52 -6.71
CA ALA A 360 27.84 9.51 -7.74
C ALA A 360 28.89 9.56 -8.87
N ALA A 361 30.12 9.10 -8.60
CA ALA A 361 31.24 9.09 -9.54
C ALA A 361 32.07 7.81 -9.44
N ASN A 362 33.01 7.62 -10.36
CA ASN A 362 34.00 6.54 -10.29
C ASN A 362 35.12 6.91 -9.32
N GLY A 363 35.66 5.92 -8.59
CA GLY A 363 36.78 6.13 -7.68
C GLY A 363 37.58 4.86 -7.42
N GLU A 364 38.50 4.90 -6.46
CA GLU A 364 39.29 3.73 -6.11
C GLU A 364 38.40 2.63 -5.50
N GLY A 365 38.37 1.46 -6.14
CA GLY A 365 37.65 0.28 -5.66
C GLY A 365 36.12 0.32 -5.84
N HIS A 366 35.58 1.31 -6.56
CA HIS A 366 34.14 1.43 -6.82
C HIS A 366 33.83 2.15 -8.14
N ASN A 367 32.74 1.77 -8.79
CA ASN A 367 32.24 2.48 -9.97
C ASN A 367 31.00 3.30 -9.63
N VAL A 368 30.71 4.26 -10.49
CA VAL A 368 29.50 5.07 -10.42
C VAL A 368 28.25 4.19 -10.35
N GLY A 369 27.40 4.58 -9.41
CA GLY A 369 26.19 3.87 -9.05
C GLY A 369 26.43 2.65 -8.13
N ASP A 370 27.64 2.13 -7.92
CA ASP A 370 27.80 0.98 -7.02
C ASP A 370 27.24 1.30 -5.61
N PRO A 371 26.60 0.35 -4.91
CA PRO A 371 26.05 0.62 -3.59
C PRO A 371 27.14 1.07 -2.61
N ILE A 372 26.98 2.20 -1.93
CA ILE A 372 28.03 2.76 -1.07
C ILE A 372 28.31 1.85 0.15
N LEU A 373 27.26 1.22 0.70
CA LEU A 373 27.43 0.27 1.80
C LEU A 373 28.25 -0.94 1.41
N LEU A 374 28.26 -1.30 0.12
CA LEU A 374 29.03 -2.45 -0.33
C LEU A 374 30.53 -2.19 -0.23
N THR A 375 30.97 -0.96 -0.48
CA THR A 375 32.38 -0.58 -0.48
C THR A 375 32.84 -0.21 0.93
N THR A 376 32.03 0.55 1.66
CA THR A 376 32.35 1.02 3.02
C THR A 376 32.17 -0.05 4.10
N HIS A 377 31.11 -0.87 4.00
CA HIS A 377 30.73 -1.87 5.02
C HIS A 377 30.24 -3.19 4.39
N PRO A 378 31.11 -3.92 3.66
CA PRO A 378 30.72 -5.05 2.81
C PRO A 378 29.98 -6.17 3.55
N GLY A 379 30.32 -6.44 4.82
CA GLY A 379 29.63 -7.44 5.65
C GLY A 379 28.17 -7.06 5.90
N ARG A 380 27.91 -5.80 6.26
CA ARG A 380 26.57 -5.26 6.54
C ARG A 380 25.71 -5.25 5.29
N TYR A 381 26.27 -4.78 4.17
CA TYR A 381 25.57 -4.82 2.88
C TYR A 381 25.17 -6.25 2.50
N LYS A 382 26.08 -7.23 2.67
CA LYS A 382 25.78 -8.64 2.38
C LYS A 382 24.62 -9.15 3.24
N VAL A 383 24.62 -8.86 4.55
CA VAL A 383 23.50 -9.22 5.44
C VAL A 383 22.21 -8.59 4.92
N PHE A 384 22.17 -7.26 4.73
CA PHE A 384 20.99 -6.58 4.17
C PHE A 384 20.52 -7.24 2.87
N PHE A 385 21.40 -7.42 1.90
CA PHE A 385 21.08 -7.91 0.57
C PHE A 385 20.46 -9.32 0.60
N TYR A 386 21.05 -10.26 1.35
CA TYR A 386 20.53 -11.63 1.42
C TYR A 386 19.23 -11.71 2.19
N PHE A 387 19.12 -11.01 3.33
CA PHE A 387 17.88 -10.99 4.12
C PHE A 387 16.73 -10.32 3.35
N ASN A 388 17.01 -9.21 2.66
CA ASN A 388 16.03 -8.51 1.82
C ASN A 388 15.60 -9.35 0.61
N SER A 389 16.55 -10.01 -0.07
CA SER A 389 16.25 -10.91 -1.19
C SER A 389 15.45 -12.14 -0.73
N ALA A 390 15.76 -12.68 0.44
CA ALA A 390 15.02 -13.80 1.02
C ALA A 390 13.57 -13.42 1.34
N ALA A 391 13.34 -12.24 1.92
CA ALA A 391 11.99 -11.70 2.15
C ALA A 391 11.24 -11.49 0.81
N PHE A 392 11.88 -10.87 -0.19
CA PHE A 392 11.27 -10.68 -1.50
C PHE A 392 10.86 -12.02 -2.15
N VAL A 393 11.74 -13.03 -2.13
CA VAL A 393 11.42 -14.33 -2.71
C VAL A 393 10.38 -15.09 -1.88
N ALA A 394 10.48 -15.07 -0.55
CA ALA A 394 9.53 -15.71 0.35
C ALA A 394 8.12 -15.13 0.17
N SER A 395 7.98 -13.81 0.09
CA SER A 395 6.70 -13.16 -0.18
C SER A 395 6.10 -13.53 -1.55
N LEU A 396 6.89 -13.62 -2.63
CA LEU A 396 6.40 -14.14 -3.91
C LEU A 396 5.96 -15.61 -3.82
N VAL A 397 6.71 -16.45 -3.10
CA VAL A 397 6.34 -17.85 -2.85
C VAL A 397 5.03 -17.93 -2.07
N ILE A 398 4.84 -17.11 -1.03
CA ILE A 398 3.60 -17.04 -0.25
C ILE A 398 2.43 -16.65 -1.17
N ILE A 399 2.59 -15.60 -1.99
CA ILE A 399 1.56 -15.15 -2.95
C ILE A 399 1.13 -16.29 -3.89
N VAL A 400 2.08 -17.08 -4.40
CA VAL A 400 1.77 -18.23 -5.27
C VAL A 400 1.13 -19.37 -4.48
N MET A 401 1.62 -19.66 -3.27
CA MET A 401 1.09 -20.72 -2.41
C MET A 401 -0.37 -20.45 -1.99
N LEU A 402 -0.72 -19.19 -1.74
CA LEU A 402 -2.08 -18.78 -1.36
C LEU A 402 -3.12 -19.05 -2.45
N GLN A 403 -2.70 -19.23 -3.71
CA GLN A 403 -3.59 -19.61 -4.80
C GLN A 403 -4.02 -21.09 -4.76
N SER A 404 -3.41 -21.92 -3.90
CA SER A 404 -3.70 -23.35 -3.79
C SER A 404 -4.09 -23.75 -2.37
N ALA A 405 -5.29 -24.30 -2.20
CA ALA A 405 -5.78 -24.72 -0.90
C ALA A 405 -4.93 -25.78 -0.19
N LYS A 406 -4.20 -26.61 -0.95
CA LYS A 406 -3.32 -27.64 -0.39
C LYS A 406 -2.05 -27.05 0.20
N LEU A 407 -1.46 -26.06 -0.46
CA LEU A 407 -0.22 -25.42 -0.03
C LEU A 407 -0.45 -24.55 1.21
N VAL A 408 -1.62 -23.94 1.33
CA VAL A 408 -2.00 -23.15 2.51
C VAL A 408 -2.10 -23.97 3.79
N ARG A 409 -2.46 -25.26 3.70
CA ARG A 409 -2.64 -26.14 4.87
C ARG A 409 -1.33 -26.79 5.35
N GLY A 410 -0.22 -26.61 4.64
CA GLY A 410 1.06 -27.23 4.98
C GLY A 410 1.95 -26.34 5.88
N HIS A 411 2.82 -26.97 6.67
CA HIS A 411 3.89 -26.28 7.42
C HIS A 411 4.84 -25.45 6.53
N ALA A 412 4.81 -25.67 5.22
CA ALA A 412 5.55 -24.86 4.26
C ALA A 412 5.12 -23.38 4.27
N LEU A 413 3.82 -23.07 4.45
CA LEU A 413 3.35 -21.68 4.50
C LEU A 413 3.82 -20.99 5.77
N GLU A 414 3.77 -21.69 6.91
CA GLU A 414 4.27 -21.21 8.20
C GLU A 414 5.78 -20.94 8.13
N ALA A 415 6.55 -21.87 7.56
CA ALA A 415 7.99 -21.71 7.38
C ALA A 415 8.32 -20.54 6.43
N ALA A 416 7.57 -20.37 5.35
CA ALA A 416 7.74 -19.25 4.42
C ALA A 416 7.44 -17.90 5.10
N LEU A 417 6.35 -17.82 5.90
CA LEU A 417 6.01 -16.64 6.68
C LEU A 417 7.08 -16.27 7.71
N ILE A 418 7.60 -17.27 8.43
CA ILE A 418 8.70 -17.07 9.39
C ILE A 418 9.93 -16.52 8.66
N LEU A 419 10.32 -17.16 7.54
CA LEU A 419 11.45 -16.71 6.74
C LEU A 419 11.27 -15.28 6.21
N ASP A 420 10.05 -14.93 5.78
CA ASP A 420 9.70 -13.60 5.27
C ASP A 420 9.92 -12.51 6.34
N PHE A 421 9.40 -12.74 7.55
CA PHE A 421 9.56 -11.81 8.67
C PHE A 421 11.00 -11.70 9.18
N PHE A 422 11.71 -12.81 9.34
CA PHE A 422 13.12 -12.78 9.72
C PHE A 422 13.96 -12.10 8.65
N GLY A 423 13.64 -12.35 7.37
CA GLY A 423 14.16 -11.64 6.21
C GLY A 423 14.02 -10.13 6.36
N LEU A 424 12.79 -9.66 6.59
CA LEU A 424 12.50 -8.22 6.68
C LEU A 424 13.15 -7.56 7.92
N ILE A 425 13.09 -8.19 9.09
CA ILE A 425 13.69 -7.65 10.33
C ILE A 425 15.22 -7.58 10.20
N GLY A 426 15.85 -8.63 9.67
CA GLY A 426 17.29 -8.67 9.45
C GLY A 426 17.75 -7.64 8.42
N ALA A 427 16.99 -7.47 7.33
CA ALA A 427 17.24 -6.44 6.34
C ALA A 427 17.14 -5.04 6.96
N TYR A 428 16.06 -4.75 7.70
CA TYR A 428 15.87 -3.46 8.36
C TYR A 428 17.01 -3.14 9.34
N ALA A 429 17.37 -4.08 10.22
CA ALA A 429 18.41 -3.87 11.21
C ALA A 429 19.80 -3.65 10.58
N ALA A 430 20.10 -4.33 9.48
CA ALA A 430 21.35 -4.17 8.75
C ALA A 430 21.38 -2.89 7.89
N GLY A 431 20.26 -2.54 7.25
CA GLY A 431 20.18 -1.42 6.31
C GLY A 431 20.00 -0.06 6.97
N SER A 432 19.21 0.04 8.05
CA SER A 432 18.92 1.32 8.72
C SER A 432 20.05 1.80 9.64
N SER A 433 20.86 0.87 10.15
CA SER A 433 21.91 1.15 11.13
C SER A 433 23.26 1.41 10.46
N ARG A 434 24.12 2.21 11.10
CA ARG A 434 25.48 2.52 10.60
C ARG A 434 26.61 1.89 11.38
N ASP A 435 26.34 1.48 12.61
CA ASP A 435 27.24 0.81 13.53
C ASP A 435 26.61 -0.50 14.05
N THR A 436 27.39 -1.37 14.69
CA THR A 436 26.91 -2.68 15.16
C THR A 436 26.02 -2.53 16.40
N SER A 437 26.30 -1.53 17.24
CA SER A 437 25.50 -1.23 18.44
C SER A 437 24.08 -0.82 18.10
N THR A 438 23.87 0.06 17.11
CA THR A 438 22.53 0.46 16.66
C THR A 438 21.74 -0.69 16.02
N SER A 439 22.42 -1.61 15.31
CA SER A 439 21.78 -2.84 14.81
C SER A 439 21.34 -3.76 15.95
N ILE A 440 22.19 -3.97 16.96
CA ILE A 440 21.85 -4.78 18.15
C ILE A 440 20.70 -4.12 18.90
N TYR A 441 20.73 -2.80 19.09
CA TYR A 441 19.66 -2.04 19.73
C TYR A 441 18.32 -2.21 18.99
N THR A 442 18.34 -2.10 17.66
CA THR A 442 17.15 -2.28 16.82
C THR A 442 16.54 -3.66 17.02
N LEU A 443 17.36 -4.71 17.04
CA LEU A 443 16.91 -6.09 17.31
C LEU A 443 16.45 -6.27 18.77
N ALA A 444 17.08 -5.59 19.73
CA ALA A 444 16.70 -5.64 21.14
C ALA A 444 15.31 -5.05 21.38
N ILE A 445 14.90 -4.00 20.63
CA ILE A 445 13.53 -3.48 20.70
C ILE A 445 12.50 -4.56 20.33
N ALA A 446 12.77 -5.40 19.32
CA ALA A 446 11.89 -6.54 18.98
C ALA A 446 11.62 -7.41 20.20
N GLY A 447 12.72 -7.85 20.84
CA GLY A 447 12.67 -8.71 22.01
C GLY A 447 11.92 -8.04 23.15
N GLY A 448 12.21 -6.76 23.44
CA GLY A 448 11.55 -5.98 24.47
C GLY A 448 10.03 -5.86 24.27
N VAL A 449 9.58 -5.56 23.04
CA VAL A 449 8.15 -5.48 22.72
C VAL A 449 7.47 -6.85 22.88
N LEU A 450 8.07 -7.91 22.35
CA LEU A 450 7.51 -9.26 22.48
C LEU A 450 7.42 -9.71 23.95
N ILE A 451 8.47 -9.47 24.74
CA ILE A 451 8.49 -9.76 26.18
C ILE A 451 7.38 -8.99 26.89
N TYR A 452 7.26 -7.68 26.64
CA TYR A 452 6.20 -6.85 27.22
C TYR A 452 4.81 -7.43 26.91
N VAL A 453 4.52 -7.79 25.66
CA VAL A 453 3.20 -8.31 25.30
C VAL A 453 2.92 -9.67 25.95
N VAL A 454 3.91 -10.57 25.96
CA VAL A 454 3.76 -11.88 26.62
C VAL A 454 3.50 -11.72 28.12
N ILE A 455 4.26 -10.85 28.79
CA ILE A 455 4.08 -10.55 30.21
C ILE A 455 2.68 -9.96 30.47
N HIS A 456 2.27 -8.98 29.67
CA HIS A 456 0.97 -8.32 29.82
C HIS A 456 -0.20 -9.29 29.60
N ILE A 457 -0.09 -10.19 28.61
CA ILE A 457 -1.08 -11.24 28.38
C ILE A 457 -1.09 -12.20 29.58
N ALA A 458 0.07 -12.65 30.05
CA ALA A 458 0.18 -13.58 31.17
C ALA A 458 -0.49 -13.03 32.44
N PHE A 459 -0.16 -11.79 32.85
CA PHE A 459 -0.76 -11.15 34.03
C PHE A 459 -2.28 -11.01 33.91
N CYS A 460 -2.77 -10.57 32.76
CA CYS A 460 -4.20 -10.41 32.52
C CYS A 460 -4.94 -11.76 32.47
N THR A 461 -4.31 -12.85 32.02
CA THR A 461 -4.90 -14.20 32.06
C THR A 461 -4.89 -14.84 33.45
N LEU A 462 -4.06 -14.33 34.37
CA LEU A 462 -4.01 -14.78 35.76
C LEU A 462 -5.07 -14.10 36.64
N GLU A 463 -5.65 -12.98 36.22
CA GLU A 463 -6.80 -12.39 36.89
C GLU A 463 -8.03 -13.29 36.71
N PRO A 464 -8.63 -13.82 37.79
CA PRO A 464 -9.82 -14.66 37.67
C PRO A 464 -10.97 -13.84 37.09
N SER A 465 -11.38 -14.17 35.87
CA SER A 465 -12.56 -13.57 35.26
C SER A 465 -13.76 -13.77 36.20
N SER A 466 -14.29 -12.67 36.73
CA SER A 466 -15.58 -12.67 37.41
C SER A 466 -16.63 -13.10 36.40
N LYS A 467 -16.97 -14.39 36.40
CA LYS A 467 -18.09 -14.90 35.62
C LYS A 467 -19.32 -14.07 36.03
N PRO A 468 -20.06 -13.49 35.07
CA PRO A 468 -21.35 -12.89 35.39
C PRO A 468 -22.16 -13.96 36.09
N THR A 469 -22.70 -13.62 37.27
CA THR A 469 -23.59 -14.48 38.03
C THR A 469 -24.70 -14.96 37.10
N ALA A 470 -24.65 -16.24 36.74
CA ALA A 470 -25.54 -16.84 35.77
C ALA A 470 -26.96 -16.91 36.36
N ALA A 471 -27.71 -15.82 36.21
CA ALA A 471 -29.16 -15.92 36.14
C ALA A 471 -29.46 -16.68 34.83
N ARG A 472 -30.14 -17.84 34.97
CA ARG A 472 -30.66 -18.72 33.91
C ARG A 472 -30.77 -18.03 32.53
N SER A 473 -29.70 -18.10 31.76
CA SER A 473 -29.74 -17.85 30.31
C SER A 473 -29.60 -19.22 29.66
N SER A 474 -30.35 -19.45 28.59
CA SER A 474 -30.33 -20.72 27.89
C SER A 474 -28.93 -20.97 27.29
N ASP A 475 -28.53 -22.24 27.12
CA ASP A 475 -27.22 -22.59 26.48
C ASP A 475 -27.07 -21.93 25.09
N GLU A 476 -28.18 -21.67 24.41
CA GLU A 476 -28.29 -20.94 23.14
C GLU A 476 -27.85 -19.47 23.27
N ASP A 477 -28.29 -18.78 24.32
CA ASP A 477 -27.96 -17.36 24.57
C ASP A 477 -26.46 -17.18 24.87
N HIS A 478 -25.86 -18.12 25.62
CA HIS A 478 -24.44 -18.09 25.93
C HIS A 478 -23.58 -18.33 24.67
N LYS A 479 -23.95 -19.31 23.84
CA LYS A 479 -23.30 -19.55 22.54
C LYS A 479 -23.40 -18.32 21.63
N ARG A 480 -24.56 -17.66 21.58
CA ARG A 480 -24.79 -16.45 20.78
C ARG A 480 -23.94 -15.26 21.25
N TYR A 481 -23.84 -15.07 22.56
CA TYR A 481 -23.00 -14.03 23.15
C TYR A 481 -21.52 -14.23 22.78
N GLU A 482 -20.99 -15.44 22.94
CA GLU A 482 -19.60 -15.76 22.58
C GLU A 482 -19.36 -15.65 21.06
N ALA A 483 -20.32 -16.02 20.21
CA ALA A 483 -20.23 -15.84 18.76
C ALA A 483 -20.13 -14.34 18.37
N LYS A 484 -21.00 -13.48 18.92
CA LYS A 484 -20.97 -12.03 18.68
C LYS A 484 -19.66 -11.39 19.17
N LYS A 485 -19.19 -11.81 20.34
CA LYS A 485 -17.92 -11.38 20.92
C LYS A 485 -16.73 -11.77 20.04
N ASN A 486 -16.69 -13.00 19.55
CA ASN A 486 -15.63 -13.48 18.65
C ASN A 486 -15.66 -12.76 17.29
N ALA A 487 -16.84 -12.46 16.74
CA ALA A 487 -16.98 -11.66 15.54
C ALA A 487 -16.43 -10.24 15.73
N ASN A 488 -16.68 -9.59 16.88
CA ASN A 488 -16.12 -8.28 17.20
C ASN A 488 -14.58 -8.32 17.32
N LEU A 489 -14.03 -9.36 17.97
CA LEU A 489 -12.56 -9.54 18.04
C LEU A 489 -11.93 -9.70 16.64
N LYS A 490 -12.61 -10.36 15.70
CA LYS A 490 -12.14 -10.50 14.32
C LYS A 490 -12.10 -9.16 13.58
N LYS A 491 -13.13 -8.32 13.75
CA LYS A 491 -13.15 -6.94 13.21
C LYS A 491 -12.01 -6.08 13.77
N LYS A 492 -11.76 -6.20 15.07
CA LYS A 492 -10.65 -5.50 15.75
C LYS A 492 -9.29 -5.96 15.25
N ARG A 493 -9.11 -7.27 15.06
CA ARG A 493 -7.90 -7.89 14.49
C ARG A 493 -7.59 -7.31 13.11
N GLU A 494 -8.60 -7.21 12.24
CA GLU A 494 -8.45 -6.65 10.88
C GLU A 494 -7.98 -5.18 10.90
N MET A 495 -8.63 -4.33 11.70
CA MET A 495 -8.25 -2.91 11.81
C MET A 495 -6.84 -2.73 12.37
N LEU A 496 -6.47 -3.50 13.39
CA LEU A 496 -5.13 -3.49 13.97
C LEU A 496 -4.08 -3.96 12.95
N LEU A 497 -4.40 -4.99 12.16
CA LEU A 497 -3.48 -5.51 11.15
C LEU A 497 -3.25 -4.47 10.04
N LEU A 498 -4.30 -3.81 9.55
CA LEU A 498 -4.18 -2.76 8.54
C LEU A 498 -3.27 -1.61 9.01
N LEU A 499 -3.46 -1.15 10.25
CA LEU A 499 -2.64 -0.08 10.82
C LEU A 499 -1.19 -0.52 11.10
N ALA A 500 -0.98 -1.76 11.54
CA ALA A 500 0.36 -2.29 11.76
C ALA A 500 1.11 -2.49 10.44
N ILE A 501 0.45 -2.99 9.40
CA ILE A 501 0.99 -3.08 8.03
C ILE A 501 1.40 -1.68 7.55
N LEU A 502 0.52 -0.68 7.68
CA LEU A 502 0.83 0.71 7.35
C LEU A 502 2.09 1.20 8.06
N ALA A 503 2.13 1.13 9.39
CA ALA A 503 3.25 1.63 10.18
C ALA A 503 4.57 0.88 9.87
N ALA A 504 4.52 -0.45 9.69
CA ALA A 504 5.68 -1.24 9.28
C ALA A 504 6.20 -0.81 7.90
N THR A 505 5.31 -0.56 6.94
CA THR A 505 5.67 -0.09 5.59
C THR A 505 6.45 1.22 5.64
N LEU A 506 5.87 2.20 6.34
CA LEU A 506 6.39 3.56 6.40
C LEU A 506 7.72 3.60 7.14
N ALA A 507 7.79 2.91 8.28
CA ALA A 507 9.00 2.87 9.06
C ALA A 507 10.13 2.12 8.33
N TYR A 508 9.84 1.03 7.61
CA TYR A 508 10.86 0.32 6.84
C TYR A 508 11.47 1.21 5.75
N GLN A 509 10.64 1.84 4.93
CA GLN A 509 11.11 2.71 3.84
C GLN A 509 11.96 3.87 4.39
N ALA A 510 11.42 4.60 5.37
CA ALA A 510 12.13 5.74 5.97
C ALA A 510 13.41 5.35 6.71
N GLY A 511 13.49 4.14 7.26
CA GLY A 511 14.69 3.65 7.92
C GLY A 511 15.84 3.39 6.94
N LEU A 512 15.55 2.97 5.71
CA LEU A 512 16.58 2.72 4.68
C LEU A 512 16.97 3.98 3.91
N THR A 513 16.03 4.90 3.73
CA THR A 513 16.23 6.21 3.08
C THR A 513 15.95 7.33 4.09
N PRO A 514 16.94 7.67 4.94
CA PRO A 514 16.75 8.69 5.96
C PRO A 514 16.51 10.07 5.33
N PRO A 515 15.73 10.93 6.02
CA PRO A 515 15.40 12.27 5.54
C PRO A 515 16.65 13.15 5.40
N GLY A 516 16.60 14.08 4.44
CA GLY A 516 17.74 14.91 4.04
C GLY A 516 18.76 14.17 3.16
N GLY A 517 18.53 12.89 2.87
CA GLY A 517 19.40 12.09 2.01
C GLY A 517 20.66 11.59 2.71
N LEU A 518 21.60 11.16 1.89
CA LEU A 518 22.83 10.48 2.29
C LEU A 518 24.00 11.22 1.65
N TRP A 519 25.14 11.29 2.33
CA TRP A 519 26.38 11.78 1.75
C TRP A 519 26.82 10.89 0.61
N GLU A 520 27.39 11.49 -0.44
CA GLU A 520 27.67 10.79 -1.70
C GLU A 520 29.16 10.71 -2.00
N GLU A 521 29.95 11.53 -1.32
CA GLU A 521 31.39 11.61 -1.42
C GLU A 521 32.00 11.61 -0.01
N ASP A 522 33.24 11.13 0.08
CA ASP A 522 34.03 11.25 1.29
C ASP A 522 34.74 12.61 1.31
N ASP A 523 34.62 13.35 2.41
CA ASP A 523 35.38 14.57 2.64
C ASP A 523 36.08 14.50 4.00
N ASP A 524 37.39 14.27 3.97
CA ASP A 524 38.25 14.18 5.15
C ASP A 524 38.34 15.51 5.92
N ARG A 525 38.14 16.65 5.26
CA ARG A 525 38.21 17.99 5.89
C ARG A 525 36.93 18.30 6.66
N LEU A 526 35.78 17.94 6.10
CA LEU A 526 34.47 18.13 6.73
C LEU A 526 34.04 16.94 7.61
N ARG A 527 34.81 15.84 7.61
CA ARG A 527 34.53 14.55 8.28
C ARG A 527 33.21 13.90 7.84
N HIS A 528 32.75 14.19 6.62
CA HIS A 528 31.58 13.54 6.05
C HIS A 528 32.01 12.27 5.34
N ARG A 529 31.27 11.18 5.56
CA ARG A 529 31.53 9.88 4.93
C ARG A 529 30.38 9.47 4.03
N ALA A 530 30.70 9.02 2.83
CA ALA A 530 29.74 8.56 1.85
C ALA A 530 28.86 7.46 2.46
N GLY A 531 27.57 7.54 2.13
CA GLY A 531 26.53 6.65 2.59
C GLY A 531 26.06 6.89 4.02
N PHE A 532 26.62 7.84 4.77
CA PHE A 532 26.04 8.24 6.06
C PHE A 532 24.89 9.25 5.86
N PRO A 533 23.85 9.25 6.72
CA PRO A 533 22.74 10.21 6.64
C PRO A 533 23.21 11.65 6.84
N VAL A 534 22.80 12.55 5.96
CA VAL A 534 23.12 13.99 6.09
C VAL A 534 22.56 14.56 7.39
N LEU A 535 21.34 14.15 7.75
CA LEU A 535 20.70 14.51 9.02
C LEU A 535 21.53 14.09 10.24
N GLN A 536 22.24 12.96 10.19
CA GLN A 536 23.06 12.48 11.29
C GLN A 536 24.22 13.43 11.59
N ASP A 537 24.82 13.97 10.53
CA ASP A 537 25.98 14.84 10.63
C ASP A 537 25.58 16.28 11.04
N LYS A 538 24.63 16.89 10.33
CA LYS A 538 24.21 18.28 10.59
C LYS A 538 23.32 18.42 11.84
N TYR A 539 22.47 17.44 12.11
CA TYR A 539 21.48 17.50 13.21
C TYR A 539 21.42 16.19 14.02
N PRO A 540 22.49 15.80 14.73
CA PRO A 540 22.61 14.48 15.36
C PRO A 540 21.50 14.17 16.36
N ARG A 541 21.04 15.15 17.15
CA ARG A 541 19.95 14.95 18.12
C ARG A 541 18.62 14.61 17.42
N ARG A 542 18.35 15.23 16.26
CA ARG A 542 17.16 14.96 15.46
C ARG A 542 17.24 13.61 14.79
N TYR A 543 18.40 13.29 14.22
CA TYR A 543 18.65 11.99 13.65
C TYR A 543 18.42 10.87 14.67
N MET A 544 18.93 11.03 15.90
CA MET A 544 18.69 10.06 16.97
C MET A 544 17.20 9.93 17.32
N ALA A 545 16.48 11.05 17.44
CA ALA A 545 15.04 11.02 17.67
C ALA A 545 14.28 10.33 16.52
N PHE A 546 14.62 10.65 15.27
CA PHE A 546 14.07 10.02 14.07
C PHE A 546 14.34 8.51 14.08
N PHE A 547 15.61 8.11 14.18
CA PHE A 547 16.06 6.72 14.09
C PHE A 547 15.39 5.84 15.15
N TYR A 548 15.42 6.27 16.42
CA TYR A 548 14.86 5.47 17.52
C TYR A 548 13.33 5.41 17.47
N CYS A 549 12.64 6.51 17.19
CA CYS A 549 11.19 6.51 17.02
C CYS A 549 10.77 5.65 15.81
N ASN A 550 11.49 5.75 14.70
CA ASN A 550 11.20 4.98 13.50
C ASN A 550 11.42 3.48 13.72
N ALA A 551 12.55 3.10 14.33
CA ALA A 551 12.83 1.72 14.70
C ALA A 551 11.79 1.18 15.69
N ALA A 552 11.43 1.93 16.73
CA ALA A 552 10.39 1.52 17.67
C ALA A 552 9.03 1.30 16.99
N SER A 553 8.65 2.17 16.06
CA SER A 553 7.43 2.00 15.26
C SER A 553 7.46 0.74 14.39
N PHE A 554 8.57 0.51 13.68
CA PHE A 554 8.76 -0.69 12.85
C PHE A 554 8.68 -1.96 13.70
N MET A 555 9.46 -2.05 14.78
CA MET A 555 9.52 -3.25 15.62
C MET A 555 8.21 -3.53 16.35
N ALA A 556 7.52 -2.49 16.85
CA ALA A 556 6.19 -2.61 17.43
C ALA A 556 5.18 -3.15 16.40
N SER A 557 5.22 -2.63 15.18
CA SER A 557 4.34 -3.07 14.10
C SER A 557 4.61 -4.52 13.69
N MET A 558 5.88 -4.93 13.58
CA MET A 558 6.24 -6.32 13.28
C MET A 558 5.78 -7.28 14.38
N ALA A 559 5.97 -6.92 15.66
CA ALA A 559 5.49 -7.70 16.78
C ALA A 559 3.95 -7.82 16.77
N LEU A 560 3.23 -6.73 16.51
CA LEU A 560 1.78 -6.75 16.34
C LEU A 560 1.33 -7.67 15.23
N ILE A 561 1.94 -7.60 14.04
CA ILE A 561 1.57 -8.46 12.91
C ILE A 561 1.76 -9.93 13.29
N ILE A 562 2.91 -10.31 13.87
CA ILE A 562 3.19 -11.69 14.29
C ILE A 562 2.14 -12.18 15.31
N LEU A 563 1.80 -11.36 16.30
CA LEU A 563 0.81 -11.69 17.33
C LEU A 563 -0.63 -11.75 16.78
N LEU A 564 -0.96 -10.88 15.83
CA LEU A 564 -2.27 -10.83 15.16
C LEU A 564 -2.44 -11.97 14.16
N LEU A 565 -1.37 -12.52 13.58
CA LEU A 565 -1.44 -13.70 12.72
C LEU A 565 -1.72 -14.98 13.52
N ASN A 566 -1.25 -15.04 14.78
CA ASN A 566 -1.46 -16.20 15.63
C ASN A 566 -2.85 -16.20 16.30
N GLU A 567 -3.68 -17.18 15.93
CA GLU A 567 -5.06 -17.31 16.44
C GLU A 567 -5.16 -17.47 17.96
N ASN A 568 -4.13 -18.05 18.58
CA ASN A 568 -4.08 -18.29 20.01
C ASN A 568 -3.68 -17.04 20.80
N LEU A 569 -2.96 -16.09 20.19
CA LEU A 569 -2.40 -14.93 20.87
C LEU A 569 -3.21 -13.65 20.67
N TYR A 570 -3.86 -13.48 19.53
CA TYR A 570 -4.62 -12.24 19.28
C TYR A 570 -5.86 -12.13 20.18
N LYS A 571 -6.58 -13.24 20.47
CA LYS A 571 -7.80 -13.18 21.29
C LYS A 571 -7.47 -12.71 22.71
N PRO A 572 -6.50 -13.30 23.44
CA PRO A 572 -6.06 -12.76 24.72
C PRO A 572 -5.49 -11.34 24.61
N GLY A 573 -4.65 -11.08 23.61
CA GLY A 573 -3.99 -9.78 23.45
C GLY A 573 -4.94 -8.60 23.22
N ILE A 574 -6.04 -8.81 22.48
CA ILE A 574 -7.08 -7.78 22.29
C ILE A 574 -7.92 -7.64 23.57
N ARG A 575 -8.26 -8.74 24.25
CA ARG A 575 -9.05 -8.71 25.50
C ARG A 575 -8.33 -7.95 26.61
N CYS A 576 -7.01 -8.09 26.68
CA CYS A 576 -6.15 -7.46 27.69
C CYS A 576 -5.65 -6.06 27.30
N TYR A 577 -6.16 -5.49 26.20
CA TYR A 577 -5.70 -4.20 25.63
C TYR A 577 -4.20 -4.10 25.27
N ALA A 578 -3.39 -5.14 25.48
CA ALA A 578 -1.96 -5.14 25.20
C ALA A 578 -1.63 -4.78 23.73
N LEU A 579 -2.38 -5.37 22.78
CA LEU A 579 -2.19 -5.08 21.35
C LEU A 579 -2.62 -3.64 21.00
N TYR A 580 -3.60 -3.07 21.71
CA TYR A 580 -4.00 -1.68 21.51
C TYR A 580 -2.95 -0.70 22.03
N VAL A 581 -2.40 -0.95 23.22
CA VAL A 581 -1.32 -0.13 23.78
C VAL A 581 -0.11 -0.16 22.86
N CYS A 582 0.28 -1.35 22.39
CA CYS A 582 1.39 -1.51 21.46
C CYS A 582 1.13 -0.75 20.13
N MET A 583 -0.09 -0.82 19.59
CA MET A 583 -0.48 -0.08 18.39
C MET A 583 -0.37 1.44 18.59
N VAL A 584 -0.93 1.96 19.69
CA VAL A 584 -0.89 3.38 20.02
C VAL A 584 0.55 3.88 20.17
N VAL A 585 1.38 3.15 20.92
CA VAL A 585 2.81 3.46 21.06
C VAL A 585 3.53 3.46 19.71
N GLY A 586 3.26 2.46 18.85
CA GLY A 586 3.83 2.38 17.51
C GLY A 586 3.45 3.56 16.61
N MET A 587 2.19 4.03 16.68
CA MET A 587 1.73 5.20 15.93
C MET A 587 2.35 6.50 16.45
N PHE A 588 2.46 6.67 17.76
CA PHE A 588 3.15 7.83 18.33
C PHE A 588 4.62 7.87 17.96
N ALA A 589 5.29 6.71 17.95
CA ALA A 589 6.66 6.60 17.48
C ALA A 589 6.77 6.98 15.99
N LEU A 590 5.81 6.57 15.14
CA LEU A 590 5.80 6.97 13.73
C LEU A 590 5.63 8.49 13.56
N MET A 591 4.75 9.12 14.34
CA MET A 591 4.53 10.57 14.32
C MET A 591 5.75 11.34 14.84
N GLY A 592 6.42 10.82 15.87
CA GLY A 592 7.68 11.36 16.37
C GLY A 592 8.81 11.29 15.33
N ALA A 593 8.89 10.17 14.60
CA ALA A 593 9.82 10.04 13.48
C ALA A 593 9.50 11.06 12.37
N TYR A 594 8.24 11.19 11.97
CA TYR A 594 7.83 12.21 10.98
C TYR A 594 8.20 13.63 11.44
N ALA A 595 7.92 13.99 12.70
CA ALA A 595 8.23 15.30 13.25
C ALA A 595 9.73 15.62 13.26
N ALA A 596 10.56 14.60 13.56
CA ALA A 596 12.01 14.74 13.59
C ALA A 596 12.62 14.80 12.18
N GLY A 597 12.03 14.08 11.22
CA GLY A 597 12.55 13.91 9.87
C GLY A 597 12.03 14.89 8.82
N SER A 598 10.78 15.33 8.89
CA SER A 598 10.14 16.14 7.84
C SER A 598 10.54 17.61 7.82
N SER A 599 11.09 18.12 8.92
CA SER A 599 11.61 19.49 8.97
C SER A 599 12.83 19.56 9.86
N LEU A 600 13.87 20.20 9.33
CA LEU A 600 15.15 20.41 10.02
C LEU A 600 15.05 21.52 11.08
N HIS A 601 13.99 22.32 11.07
CA HIS A 601 13.77 23.39 12.04
C HIS A 601 12.90 22.98 13.23
N LEU A 602 13.26 23.52 14.40
CA LEU A 602 12.62 23.19 15.67
C LEU A 602 11.21 23.77 15.76
N ARG A 603 11.00 24.97 15.22
CA ARG A 603 9.71 25.66 15.25
C ARG A 603 8.63 24.90 14.50
N THR A 604 8.90 24.47 13.27
CA THR A 604 7.95 23.71 12.41
C THR A 604 7.63 22.33 12.99
N SER A 605 8.62 21.66 13.58
CA SER A 605 8.44 20.37 14.28
C SER A 605 7.59 20.53 15.56
N ILE A 606 7.83 21.59 16.35
CA ILE A 606 7.01 21.93 17.52
C ILE A 606 5.57 22.23 17.12
N ILE A 607 5.35 23.01 16.05
CA ILE A 607 4.01 23.33 15.56
C ILE A 607 3.28 22.04 15.16
N PHE A 608 3.96 21.13 14.47
CA PHE A 608 3.38 19.83 14.15
C PHE A 608 3.02 19.03 15.40
N LEU A 609 3.94 18.87 16.36
CA LEU A 609 3.68 18.15 17.61
C LEU A 609 2.55 18.79 18.43
N ALA A 610 2.48 20.12 18.48
CA ALA A 610 1.40 20.85 19.13
C ALA A 610 0.06 20.60 18.43
N SER A 611 0.02 20.55 17.10
CA SER A 611 -1.19 20.23 16.34
C SER A 611 -1.68 18.80 16.59
N VAL A 612 -0.74 17.85 16.70
CA VAL A 612 -1.03 16.45 17.07
C VAL A 612 -1.60 16.38 18.49
N ALA A 613 -0.97 17.05 19.45
CA ALA A 613 -1.43 17.11 20.84
C ALA A 613 -2.83 17.73 20.95
N ALA A 614 -3.10 18.80 20.19
CA ALA A 614 -4.43 19.40 20.12
C ALA A 614 -5.46 18.42 19.54
N GLY A 615 -5.11 17.72 18.45
CA GLY A 615 -5.95 16.67 17.86
C GLY A 615 -6.29 15.57 18.87
N ILE A 616 -5.31 15.11 19.65
CA ILE A 616 -5.51 14.11 20.69
C ILE A 616 -6.37 14.64 21.83
N ALA A 617 -6.15 15.88 22.28
CA ALA A 617 -6.97 16.51 23.30
C ALA A 617 -8.44 16.60 22.86
N ILE A 618 -8.69 16.86 21.57
CA ILE A 618 -10.04 16.80 20.98
C ILE A 618 -10.60 15.38 21.03
N VAL A 619 -9.81 14.36 20.64
CA VAL A 619 -10.26 12.95 20.71
C VAL A 619 -10.59 12.53 22.14
N ILE A 620 -9.72 12.86 23.10
CA ILE A 620 -9.91 12.56 24.52
C ILE A 620 -11.12 13.34 25.08
N GLY A 621 -11.24 14.63 24.76
CA GLY A 621 -12.38 15.45 25.17
C GLY A 621 -13.70 14.92 24.63
N VAL A 622 -13.72 14.43 23.39
CA VAL A 622 -14.87 13.74 22.79
C VAL A 622 -15.16 12.43 23.52
N ALA A 623 -14.14 11.64 23.87
CA ALA A 623 -14.30 10.38 24.60
C ALA A 623 -14.85 10.60 26.02
N ILE A 624 -14.34 11.60 26.75
CA ILE A 624 -14.79 11.97 28.10
C ILE A 624 -16.23 12.51 28.08
N ASN A 625 -16.55 13.41 27.14
CA ASN A 625 -17.91 13.92 26.98
C ASN A 625 -18.90 12.79 26.67
N ARG A 626 -18.44 11.76 25.96
CA ARG A 626 -19.24 10.57 25.69
C ARG A 626 -19.45 9.68 26.92
N TYR A 627 -18.42 9.51 27.75
CA TYR A 627 -18.54 8.75 29.01
C TYR A 627 -19.58 9.40 29.95
N ARG A 628 -19.63 10.74 29.99
CA ARG A 628 -20.63 11.50 30.75
C ARG A 628 -22.07 11.31 30.26
N HIS A 629 -22.28 11.05 28.98
CA HIS A 629 -23.62 10.84 28.39
C HIS A 629 -24.10 9.38 28.41
N GLN A 630 -23.32 8.46 28.97
CA GLN A 630 -23.59 7.01 28.92
C GLN A 630 -24.58 6.51 30.01
N GLY A 631 -25.29 7.42 30.68
CA GLY A 631 -26.17 7.11 31.82
C GLY A 631 -27.55 6.54 31.50
N GLN A 632 -28.05 6.62 30.26
CA GLN A 632 -29.38 6.08 29.91
C GLN A 632 -29.42 5.71 28.42
N GLU A 633 -29.41 4.41 28.10
CA GLU A 633 -30.11 3.85 26.93
C GLU A 633 -30.06 2.32 26.96
N GLN A 634 -31.24 1.73 26.80
CA GLN A 634 -31.57 0.33 27.05
C GLN A 634 -31.53 -0.46 25.73
N GLU A 635 -30.83 -1.59 25.71
CA GLU A 635 -30.73 -2.48 24.54
C GLU A 635 -32.09 -3.09 24.19
N SER A 636 -32.49 -3.02 22.91
CA SER A 636 -33.72 -3.61 22.37
C SER A 636 -33.49 -4.99 21.71
N PRO A 637 -34.53 -5.84 21.58
CA PRO A 637 -34.39 -7.27 21.35
C PRO A 637 -34.14 -7.67 19.89
N PHE A 638 -33.44 -8.79 19.73
CA PHE A 638 -33.02 -9.43 18.48
C PHE A 638 -34.14 -10.22 17.79
N SER A 639 -34.21 -10.17 16.44
CA SER A 639 -34.87 -11.18 15.60
C SER A 639 -33.85 -12.01 14.79
N LYS A 640 -34.32 -13.12 14.20
CA LYS A 640 -33.59 -14.30 13.68
C LYS A 640 -32.77 -14.02 12.40
N ASN A 641 -31.71 -14.82 12.20
CA ASN A 641 -30.98 -14.95 10.93
C ASN A 641 -30.99 -16.41 10.48
N ASP A 642 -31.46 -16.67 9.27
CA ASP A 642 -31.06 -17.81 8.44
C ASP A 642 -30.75 -17.23 7.05
N ASP A 643 -29.46 -17.11 6.71
CA ASP A 643 -28.96 -16.72 5.39
C ASP A 643 -27.88 -17.72 4.95
N GLU A 644 -28.31 -18.88 4.48
CA GLU A 644 -27.51 -19.78 3.65
C GLU A 644 -28.17 -19.94 2.27
N GLU A 645 -28.16 -18.89 1.45
CA GLU A 645 -28.38 -19.10 0.01
C GLU A 645 -27.80 -17.96 -0.85
N ASN A 646 -26.48 -18.03 -1.10
CA ASN A 646 -25.81 -17.58 -2.35
C ASN A 646 -24.28 -17.71 -2.22
N LYS A 647 -23.72 -18.93 -2.27
CA LYS A 647 -22.26 -19.12 -2.11
C LYS A 647 -21.54 -19.98 -3.13
N THR A 648 -22.18 -20.34 -4.24
CA THR A 648 -21.48 -20.99 -5.36
C THR A 648 -20.87 -20.01 -6.36
N LYS A 649 -20.98 -18.69 -6.12
CA LYS A 649 -20.28 -17.63 -6.89
C LYS A 649 -19.16 -16.91 -6.12
N GLU A 650 -18.97 -17.18 -4.82
CA GLU A 650 -17.99 -16.45 -4.00
C GLU A 650 -16.53 -16.87 -4.29
N ASP A 651 -16.24 -18.16 -4.51
CA ASP A 651 -14.85 -18.63 -4.67
C ASP A 651 -14.15 -18.06 -5.92
N GLU A 652 -14.90 -17.81 -7.00
CA GLU A 652 -14.35 -17.20 -8.22
C GLU A 652 -14.18 -15.67 -8.10
N GLU A 653 -15.00 -15.01 -7.29
CA GLU A 653 -14.92 -13.57 -7.00
C GLU A 653 -13.78 -13.27 -6.01
N ASP A 654 -13.58 -14.12 -5.01
CA ASP A 654 -12.50 -13.98 -4.02
C ASP A 654 -11.12 -14.25 -4.68
N MET A 655 -11.03 -15.20 -5.62
CA MET A 655 -9.82 -15.38 -6.45
C MET A 655 -9.51 -14.15 -7.32
N ALA A 656 -10.53 -13.51 -7.89
CA ALA A 656 -10.36 -12.29 -8.69
C ALA A 656 -9.79 -11.13 -7.85
N TYR A 657 -10.22 -11.01 -6.59
CA TYR A 657 -9.69 -10.05 -5.64
C TYR A 657 -8.20 -10.28 -5.34
N TYR A 658 -7.78 -11.52 -5.10
CA TYR A 658 -6.37 -11.83 -4.86
C TYR A 658 -5.48 -11.53 -6.09
N LEU A 659 -5.94 -11.90 -7.28
CA LEU A 659 -5.21 -11.60 -8.53
C LEU A 659 -5.12 -10.08 -8.77
N MET A 660 -6.12 -9.31 -8.34
CA MET A 660 -6.08 -7.86 -8.40
C MET A 660 -5.03 -7.28 -7.46
N LEU A 661 -4.95 -7.75 -6.21
CA LEU A 661 -3.93 -7.29 -5.26
C LEU A 661 -2.51 -7.53 -5.79
N VAL A 662 -2.28 -8.69 -6.44
CA VAL A 662 -1.00 -8.99 -7.10
C VAL A 662 -0.73 -8.04 -8.26
N GLY A 663 -1.73 -7.74 -9.10
CA GLY A 663 -1.59 -6.75 -10.17
C GLY A 663 -1.32 -5.34 -9.65
N ILE A 664 -1.97 -4.92 -8.55
CA ILE A 664 -1.74 -3.62 -7.92
C ILE A 664 -0.33 -3.52 -7.34
N LEU A 665 0.13 -4.57 -6.66
CA LEU A 665 1.51 -4.71 -6.16
C LEU A 665 2.52 -4.48 -7.29
N ALA A 666 2.41 -5.30 -8.33
CA ALA A 666 3.36 -5.34 -9.41
C ALA A 666 3.36 -4.01 -10.19
N ALA A 667 2.18 -3.45 -10.49
CA ALA A 667 2.07 -2.14 -11.10
C ALA A 667 2.71 -1.03 -10.23
N SER A 668 2.50 -1.06 -8.92
CA SER A 668 3.04 -0.05 -7.99
C SER A 668 4.56 -0.04 -8.00
N VAL A 669 5.18 -1.21 -7.79
CA VAL A 669 6.64 -1.31 -7.68
C VAL A 669 7.33 -1.04 -9.01
N THR A 670 6.79 -1.54 -10.11
CA THR A 670 7.39 -1.38 -11.44
C THR A 670 7.24 0.03 -11.96
N TYR A 671 6.15 0.73 -11.63
CA TYR A 671 5.98 2.14 -11.95
C TYR A 671 7.07 2.98 -11.30
N LEU A 672 7.19 2.90 -9.96
CA LEU A 672 8.12 3.72 -9.19
C LEU A 672 9.58 3.46 -9.60
N THR A 673 9.95 2.19 -9.76
CA THR A 673 11.32 1.79 -10.11
C THR A 673 11.62 1.97 -11.61
N GLY A 674 10.59 2.09 -12.46
CA GLY A 674 10.76 2.52 -13.84
C GLY A 674 11.09 4.00 -13.96
N LEU A 675 10.61 4.84 -13.04
CA LEU A 675 10.95 6.27 -12.99
C LEU A 675 12.29 6.54 -12.29
N LYS A 676 12.65 5.68 -11.33
CA LYS A 676 13.94 5.68 -10.62
C LYS A 676 14.64 4.32 -10.83
N PRO A 677 15.34 4.13 -11.97
CA PRO A 677 15.99 2.87 -12.27
C PRO A 677 17.13 2.54 -11.29
N PRO A 678 17.44 1.25 -11.11
CA PRO A 678 18.58 0.81 -10.34
C PRO A 678 19.82 1.38 -10.98
N GLY A 679 20.66 2.05 -10.20
CA GLY A 679 21.67 2.91 -10.79
C GLY A 679 21.81 4.17 -10.00
N GLY A 680 20.66 4.76 -9.68
CA GLY A 680 20.56 6.20 -9.67
C GLY A 680 20.49 6.74 -11.10
N MET A 681 20.37 8.06 -11.18
CA MET A 681 20.42 8.83 -12.43
C MET A 681 21.64 9.74 -12.38
N TRP A 682 22.20 10.04 -13.54
CA TRP A 682 23.20 11.10 -13.69
C TRP A 682 22.62 12.43 -13.23
N ARG A 683 23.49 13.36 -12.83
CA ARG A 683 23.08 14.62 -12.18
C ARG A 683 23.68 15.84 -12.83
N ASP A 684 24.67 15.63 -13.66
CA ASP A 684 25.42 16.60 -14.42
C ASP A 684 25.45 16.17 -15.89
N ASP A 685 25.83 17.11 -16.72
CA ASP A 685 26.13 16.88 -18.13
C ASP A 685 27.66 16.85 -18.28
N GLY A 686 28.20 15.83 -18.95
CA GLY A 686 29.65 15.66 -19.08
C GLY A 686 30.03 14.23 -19.44
N ASP A 687 31.30 14.00 -19.82
CA ASP A 687 31.91 12.67 -19.99
C ASP A 687 31.13 11.62 -20.81
N GLY A 688 30.27 12.08 -21.72
CA GLY A 688 29.46 11.21 -22.59
C GLY A 688 28.09 10.82 -22.01
N HIS A 689 27.69 11.35 -20.86
CA HIS A 689 26.36 11.20 -20.25
C HIS A 689 25.61 12.54 -20.16
N SER A 690 24.32 12.46 -19.83
CA SER A 690 23.47 13.64 -19.61
C SER A 690 22.68 13.48 -18.32
N ALA A 691 22.42 14.61 -17.65
CA ALA A 691 21.72 14.63 -16.39
C ALA A 691 20.36 13.94 -16.49
N GLY A 692 19.97 13.27 -15.43
CA GLY A 692 18.75 12.49 -15.37
C GLY A 692 18.78 11.19 -16.18
N ASN A 693 19.80 10.88 -17.00
CA ASN A 693 19.86 9.57 -17.66
C ASN A 693 20.21 8.44 -16.67
N PRO A 694 19.72 7.21 -16.88
CA PRO A 694 20.03 6.09 -15.99
C PRO A 694 21.51 5.71 -16.00
N VAL A 695 22.17 5.75 -14.84
CA VAL A 695 23.59 5.37 -14.72
C VAL A 695 23.85 3.94 -15.19
N LEU A 696 22.90 3.02 -14.93
CA LEU A 696 23.01 1.63 -15.36
C LEU A 696 22.97 1.47 -16.89
N TYR A 697 22.34 2.41 -17.61
CA TYR A 697 22.29 2.38 -19.08
C TYR A 697 23.69 2.60 -19.67
N ASP A 698 24.45 3.54 -19.12
CA ASP A 698 25.78 3.89 -19.63
C ASP A 698 26.87 2.92 -19.11
N THR A 699 26.77 2.49 -17.86
CA THR A 699 27.74 1.54 -17.26
C THR A 699 27.54 0.10 -17.74
N ASN A 700 26.30 -0.36 -17.88
CA ASN A 700 25.99 -1.72 -18.33
C ASN A 700 24.65 -1.80 -19.08
N LYS A 701 24.68 -1.34 -20.33
CA LYS A 701 23.52 -1.31 -21.24
C LYS A 701 22.76 -2.63 -21.34
N ARG A 702 23.46 -3.78 -21.38
CA ARG A 702 22.81 -5.10 -21.45
C ARG A 702 21.93 -5.35 -20.22
N ARG A 703 22.46 -5.06 -19.03
CA ARG A 703 21.75 -5.26 -17.77
C ARG A 703 20.61 -4.29 -17.60
N TYR A 704 20.83 -3.02 -17.94
CA TYR A 704 19.76 -2.02 -17.98
C TYR A 704 18.63 -2.49 -18.89
N ASN A 705 18.91 -2.96 -20.10
CA ASN A 705 17.88 -3.42 -21.02
C ASN A 705 17.10 -4.61 -20.45
N VAL A 706 17.76 -5.59 -19.83
CA VAL A 706 17.07 -6.72 -19.17
C VAL A 706 16.16 -6.22 -18.05
N PHE A 707 16.65 -5.33 -17.19
CA PHE A 707 15.85 -4.71 -16.14
C PHE A 707 14.66 -3.95 -16.72
N PHE A 708 14.92 -3.01 -17.62
CA PHE A 708 13.93 -2.10 -18.18
C PHE A 708 12.80 -2.84 -18.89
N TYR A 709 13.13 -3.76 -19.81
CA TYR A 709 12.11 -4.51 -20.54
C TYR A 709 11.31 -5.45 -19.64
N SER A 710 11.95 -6.11 -18.68
CA SER A 710 11.24 -6.99 -17.75
C SER A 710 10.32 -6.18 -16.82
N ASN A 711 10.80 -5.05 -16.30
CA ASN A 711 10.04 -4.16 -15.45
C ASN A 711 8.84 -3.53 -16.19
N SER A 712 9.04 -3.05 -17.42
CA SER A 712 7.94 -2.52 -18.25
C SER A 712 6.94 -3.60 -18.68
N THR A 713 7.39 -4.82 -18.92
CA THR A 713 6.51 -5.96 -19.22
C THR A 713 5.64 -6.29 -18.03
N SER A 714 6.21 -6.36 -16.82
CA SER A 714 5.47 -6.55 -15.58
C SER A 714 4.45 -5.43 -15.35
N PHE A 715 4.86 -4.16 -15.49
CA PHE A 715 3.94 -3.02 -15.36
C PHE A 715 2.74 -3.12 -16.31
N MET A 716 2.98 -3.39 -17.60
CA MET A 716 1.90 -3.50 -18.59
C MET A 716 1.05 -4.76 -18.38
N ALA A 717 1.65 -5.89 -18.00
CA ALA A 717 0.94 -7.10 -17.64
C ALA A 717 0.03 -6.87 -16.42
N SER A 718 0.48 -6.09 -15.44
CA SER A 718 -0.28 -5.70 -14.26
C SER A 718 -1.49 -4.84 -14.60
N ILE A 719 -1.31 -3.80 -15.43
CA ILE A 719 -2.43 -2.98 -15.93
C ILE A 719 -3.41 -3.86 -16.73
N MET A 720 -2.90 -4.79 -17.54
CA MET A 720 -3.73 -5.74 -18.28
C MET A 720 -4.53 -6.65 -17.33
N VAL A 721 -3.92 -7.19 -16.28
CA VAL A 721 -4.60 -7.99 -15.25
C VAL A 721 -5.74 -7.19 -14.63
N ILE A 722 -5.46 -5.96 -14.19
CA ILE A 722 -6.46 -5.07 -13.59
C ILE A 722 -7.60 -4.80 -14.58
N ALA A 723 -7.29 -4.45 -15.83
CA ALA A 723 -8.29 -4.19 -16.86
C ALA A 723 -9.15 -5.42 -17.18
N LEU A 724 -8.54 -6.61 -17.29
CA LEU A 724 -9.24 -7.87 -17.52
C LEU A 724 -10.14 -8.27 -16.34
N LEU A 725 -9.72 -7.99 -15.10
CA LEU A 725 -10.50 -8.23 -13.90
C LEU A 725 -11.69 -7.27 -13.81
N LEU A 726 -11.49 -5.97 -14.08
CA LEU A 726 -12.58 -5.00 -14.22
C LEU A 726 -13.58 -5.44 -15.30
N SER A 727 -13.09 -5.98 -16.42
CA SER A 727 -13.93 -6.51 -17.49
C SER A 727 -14.78 -7.67 -17.02
N ARG A 728 -14.21 -8.58 -16.23
CA ARG A 728 -14.93 -9.73 -15.67
C ARG A 728 -16.04 -9.27 -14.72
N MET A 729 -15.78 -8.24 -13.93
CA MET A 729 -16.76 -7.65 -13.00
C MET A 729 -17.95 -6.99 -13.73
N MET A 730 -17.71 -6.47 -14.95
CA MET A 730 -18.73 -5.87 -15.82
C MET A 730 -19.44 -6.91 -16.70
N LEU A 731 -18.71 -7.87 -17.26
CA LEU A 731 -19.14 -8.83 -18.29
C LEU A 731 -18.61 -10.25 -17.97
N PRO A 732 -19.24 -11.00 -17.06
CA PRO A 732 -18.74 -12.30 -16.59
C PRO A 732 -18.60 -13.37 -17.70
N GLN A 733 -19.37 -13.26 -18.78
CA GLN A 733 -19.42 -14.24 -19.87
C GLN A 733 -18.21 -14.21 -20.83
N ILE A 734 -17.36 -13.17 -20.81
CA ILE A 734 -16.41 -12.89 -21.91
C ILE A 734 -14.95 -13.14 -21.54
N SER A 735 -14.56 -13.00 -20.27
CA SER A 735 -13.15 -13.12 -19.85
C SER A 735 -12.85 -14.50 -19.28
N SER A 736 -11.79 -15.13 -19.82
CA SER A 736 -11.35 -16.46 -19.37
C SER A 736 -10.38 -16.29 -18.21
N LEU A 737 -10.71 -16.89 -17.05
CA LEU A 737 -9.85 -16.91 -15.86
C LEU A 737 -8.43 -17.39 -16.16
N ARG A 738 -8.27 -18.27 -17.16
CA ARG A 738 -6.97 -18.75 -17.66
C ARG A 738 -6.07 -17.62 -18.17
N ARG A 739 -6.63 -16.62 -18.86
CA ARG A 739 -5.87 -15.48 -19.39
C ARG A 739 -5.33 -14.61 -18.26
N VAL A 740 -6.12 -14.40 -17.21
CA VAL A 740 -5.69 -13.64 -16.02
C VAL A 740 -4.57 -14.38 -15.28
N HIS A 741 -4.70 -15.69 -15.06
CA HIS A 741 -3.63 -16.47 -14.41
C HIS A 741 -2.33 -16.48 -15.23
N ALA A 742 -2.42 -16.64 -16.55
CA ALA A 742 -1.25 -16.57 -17.41
C ALA A 742 -0.56 -15.20 -17.32
N ALA A 743 -1.34 -14.11 -17.32
CA ALA A 743 -0.82 -12.75 -17.18
C ALA A 743 -0.14 -12.53 -15.81
N VAL A 744 -0.73 -13.00 -14.72
CA VAL A 744 -0.13 -12.91 -13.37
C VAL A 744 1.15 -13.73 -13.25
N VAL A 745 1.23 -14.92 -13.85
CA VAL A 745 2.47 -15.71 -13.85
C VAL A 745 3.57 -14.98 -14.65
N MET A 746 3.23 -14.44 -15.82
CA MET A 746 4.17 -13.65 -16.62
C MET A 746 4.64 -12.41 -15.86
N ASP A 747 3.75 -11.76 -15.13
CA ASP A 747 4.03 -10.59 -14.31
C ASP A 747 5.01 -10.91 -13.17
N VAL A 748 4.73 -11.94 -12.36
CA VAL A 748 5.62 -12.38 -11.27
C VAL A 748 6.99 -12.82 -11.79
N LEU A 749 7.05 -13.51 -12.94
CA LEU A 749 8.33 -13.89 -13.56
C LEU A 749 9.11 -12.67 -14.05
N ALA A 750 8.43 -11.71 -14.69
CA ALA A 750 9.03 -10.48 -15.17
C ALA A 750 9.54 -9.60 -14.01
N LEU A 751 8.80 -9.52 -12.90
CA LEU A 751 9.25 -8.89 -11.65
C LEU A 751 10.53 -9.52 -11.11
N LEU A 752 10.58 -10.85 -11.07
CA LEU A 752 11.74 -11.57 -10.53
C LEU A 752 12.99 -11.34 -11.39
N VAL A 753 12.85 -11.33 -12.73
CA VAL A 753 13.94 -11.01 -13.67
C VAL A 753 14.38 -9.55 -13.50
N ALA A 754 13.43 -8.61 -13.40
CA ALA A 754 13.73 -7.21 -13.15
C ALA A 754 14.50 -7.04 -11.83
N TYR A 755 14.03 -7.65 -10.74
CA TYR A 755 14.70 -7.61 -9.45
C TYR A 755 16.14 -8.13 -9.52
N ALA A 756 16.36 -9.30 -10.12
CA ALA A 756 17.70 -9.88 -10.23
C ALA A 756 18.64 -9.04 -11.09
N ALA A 757 18.12 -8.47 -12.18
CA ALA A 757 18.86 -7.58 -13.06
C ALA A 757 19.20 -6.25 -12.37
N GLY A 758 18.32 -5.69 -11.56
CA GLY A 758 18.51 -4.38 -10.94
C GLY A 758 19.24 -4.40 -9.59
N SER A 759 19.03 -5.43 -8.75
CA SER A 759 19.51 -5.43 -7.35
C SER A 759 20.98 -5.83 -7.19
N SER A 760 21.53 -6.60 -8.11
CA SER A 760 22.95 -6.98 -8.08
C SER A 760 23.72 -6.19 -9.13
N ARG A 761 24.96 -5.80 -8.84
CA ARG A 761 25.82 -5.06 -9.80
C ARG A 761 27.03 -5.86 -10.28
N GLU A 762 27.54 -6.76 -9.44
CA GLU A 762 28.57 -7.71 -9.86
C GLU A 762 27.98 -8.99 -10.48
N SER A 763 28.46 -9.35 -11.67
CA SER A 763 28.03 -10.54 -12.43
C SER A 763 28.14 -11.84 -11.62
N ARG A 764 29.18 -11.98 -10.78
CA ARG A 764 29.42 -13.16 -9.92
C ARG A 764 28.40 -13.32 -8.78
N ARG A 765 27.78 -12.22 -8.33
CA ARG A 765 26.80 -12.22 -7.22
C ARG A 765 25.38 -12.35 -7.71
N SER A 766 25.10 -11.93 -8.95
CA SER A 766 23.81 -12.14 -9.62
C SER A 766 23.43 -13.63 -9.62
N TRP A 767 24.41 -14.53 -9.79
CA TRP A 767 24.18 -15.98 -9.73
C TRP A 767 23.56 -16.43 -8.40
N LYS A 768 23.89 -15.82 -7.26
CA LYS A 768 23.37 -16.24 -5.94
C LYS A 768 21.91 -15.85 -5.72
N VAL A 769 21.45 -14.72 -6.26
CA VAL A 769 20.01 -14.38 -6.29
C VAL A 769 19.30 -15.25 -7.32
N ILE A 770 19.95 -15.53 -8.46
CA ILE A 770 19.45 -16.49 -9.46
C ILE A 770 19.31 -17.90 -8.86
N MET A 771 20.13 -18.30 -7.89
CA MET A 771 19.99 -19.59 -7.18
C MET A 771 18.73 -19.68 -6.29
N LEU A 772 18.02 -18.56 -6.05
CA LEU A 772 16.70 -18.56 -5.41
C LEU A 772 15.55 -18.74 -6.42
N PHE A 773 15.79 -18.55 -7.74
CA PHE A 773 14.80 -18.77 -8.79
C PHE A 773 14.28 -20.21 -8.87
N PRO A 774 15.11 -21.27 -8.70
CA PRO A 774 14.63 -22.64 -8.67
C PRO A 774 13.54 -22.87 -7.63
N ILE A 775 13.56 -22.15 -6.50
CA ILE A 775 12.54 -22.26 -5.45
C ILE A 775 11.20 -21.71 -5.95
N VAL A 776 11.20 -20.52 -6.58
CA VAL A 776 9.99 -19.92 -7.17
C VAL A 776 9.48 -20.78 -8.33
N VAL A 777 10.36 -21.22 -9.22
CA VAL A 777 10.01 -22.10 -10.36
C VAL A 777 9.46 -23.44 -9.86
N PHE A 778 10.05 -24.01 -8.80
CA PHE A 778 9.56 -25.24 -8.18
C PHE A 778 8.17 -25.05 -7.56
N VAL A 779 7.92 -23.94 -6.86
CA VAL A 779 6.60 -23.63 -6.28
C VAL A 779 5.56 -23.39 -7.39
N VAL A 780 5.91 -22.66 -8.46
CA VAL A 780 5.05 -22.47 -9.64
C VAL A 780 4.79 -23.79 -10.36
N PHE A 781 5.78 -24.68 -10.43
CA PHE A 781 5.65 -26.01 -11.01
C PHE A 781 4.75 -26.93 -10.15
N LEU A 782 4.90 -26.89 -8.82
CA LEU A 782 4.01 -27.56 -7.88
C LEU A 782 2.57 -27.02 -7.97
N PHE A 783 2.41 -25.70 -8.17
CA PHE A 783 1.12 -25.09 -8.44
C PHE A 783 0.51 -25.62 -9.75
N TYR A 784 1.27 -25.67 -10.84
CA TYR A 784 0.83 -26.21 -12.12
C TYR A 784 0.42 -27.69 -12.01
N ILE A 785 1.20 -28.51 -11.30
CA ILE A 785 0.85 -29.91 -11.02
C ILE A 785 -0.42 -30.01 -10.18
N SER A 786 -0.57 -29.16 -9.16
CA SER A 786 -1.74 -29.15 -8.28
C SER A 786 -3.02 -28.79 -9.05
N MET A 787 -2.95 -27.79 -9.96
CA MET A 787 -4.04 -27.46 -10.88
C MET A 787 -4.38 -28.60 -11.84
N LYS A 788 -3.36 -29.27 -12.40
CA LYS A 788 -3.59 -30.41 -13.31
C LYS A 788 -4.28 -31.57 -12.60
N ARG A 789 -3.92 -31.82 -11.32
CA ARG A 789 -4.47 -32.93 -10.53
C ARG A 789 -5.92 -32.71 -10.10
N GLN A 790 -6.35 -31.47 -9.87
CA GLN A 790 -7.76 -31.10 -9.62
C GLN A 790 -8.70 -31.39 -10.80
N ARG A 791 -8.17 -31.60 -12.01
CA ARG A 791 -8.95 -31.91 -13.22
C ARG A 791 -9.14 -33.41 -13.47
N SER A 792 -8.52 -34.27 -12.66
CA SER A 792 -8.63 -35.73 -12.83
C SER A 792 -9.89 -36.20 -12.09
N PRO A 793 -10.83 -36.90 -12.74
CA PRO A 793 -11.98 -37.48 -12.05
C PRO A 793 -11.49 -38.44 -10.96
N PRO A 794 -12.21 -38.55 -9.81
CA PRO A 794 -11.88 -39.52 -8.81
C PRO A 794 -11.88 -40.93 -9.43
N PRO A 795 -10.95 -41.82 -9.04
CA PRO A 795 -10.99 -43.20 -9.51
C PRO A 795 -12.35 -43.82 -9.13
N PRO A 796 -12.96 -44.63 -10.01
CA PRO A 796 -14.24 -45.26 -9.70
C PRO A 796 -14.11 -46.10 -8.42
N PRO A 797 -15.17 -46.14 -7.57
CA PRO A 797 -15.14 -46.98 -6.38
C PRO A 797 -14.86 -48.44 -6.78
N PRO A 798 -14.13 -49.20 -5.95
CA PRO A 798 -13.89 -50.61 -6.22
C PRO A 798 -15.24 -51.31 -6.37
N ILE A 799 -15.41 -52.02 -7.49
CA ILE A 799 -16.60 -52.83 -7.77
C ILE A 799 -16.63 -53.94 -6.72
N THR A 800 -17.49 -53.80 -5.71
CA THR A 800 -17.81 -54.89 -4.80
C THR A 800 -18.52 -55.96 -5.61
N ALA A 801 -17.88 -57.11 -5.82
CA ALA A 801 -18.51 -58.25 -6.46
C ALA A 801 -19.77 -58.66 -5.66
N PRO A 802 -20.89 -59.00 -6.33
CA PRO A 802 -22.09 -59.42 -5.63
C PRO A 802 -21.81 -60.70 -4.84
N GLN A 803 -22.12 -60.69 -3.55
CA GLN A 803 -22.16 -61.91 -2.76
C GLN A 803 -23.21 -62.84 -3.35
N ILE A 804 -22.75 -63.97 -3.89
CA ILE A 804 -23.62 -65.09 -4.22
C ILE A 804 -24.05 -65.69 -2.89
N THR A 805 -25.29 -65.39 -2.49
CA THR A 805 -26.01 -66.17 -1.49
C THR A 805 -26.24 -67.57 -2.04
N GLN A 806 -25.42 -68.54 -1.63
CA GLN A 806 -25.78 -69.96 -1.75
C GLN A 806 -26.74 -70.29 -0.62
N SER A 807 -28.01 -70.49 -0.99
CA SER A 807 -28.97 -71.24 -0.19
C SER A 807 -28.76 -72.74 -0.43
N VAL A 808 -28.26 -73.46 0.58
CA VAL A 808 -28.75 -74.78 1.02
C VAL A 808 -28.55 -74.86 2.53
#